data_AF-A0A932Q9L1-F1
#
_entry.id   AF-A0A932Q9L1-F1
#
_cell.length_a   1.000
_cell.length_b   1.000
_cell.length_c   1.000
_cell.angle_alpha   90.00
_cell.angle_beta   90.00
_cell.angle_gamma   90.00
#
_symmetry.space_group_name_H-M   'P 1'
#
loop_
_entity.id
_entity.type
_entity.pdbx_description
1 polymer ?
#
loop_
_entity_poly.entity_id
_entity_poly.type
_entity_poly.pdbx_seq_one_letter_code
_entity_poly.pdbx_strand_id
1 'polypeptide(L)'
;MKTQFCDPGRLCDLNQDFGGASIPVTSVDASGTPWAGLSGQTGAQGRRLYYWSMRFFVESATEGYRRARVATQDPKGNGFKVPVPHYVNLNNWFNSWASPGSSIYDNYVYNKPVDLSDPKSYCPPPYETHKVENGVTINTGCRGIATGGFDWFHAGRAGAFTLYSEDWNYFFQPFWSYYGDVLRSASTAGEELGVPSQGFGGHVIGLANRALPEAMSYKVLSLAGHGAKTLDLYSFGPQLFQPGEAWSDYFDLYAPIHQATQRLRAAESLLYPGKPARGVVAVQATGLSGIWEQIGANHFYDLETVYLHTALTHAGYTVDFVDDVDISGGALSSRRYVTFYLTQPNVKRAAANAIEKWVAAGGTLVATPGAGTLNEYNEPLGTLDAVLGLASGRTAVRDGLDVTKEDPFASGIFATVTDQLVFTNSKPASDLDFGNSAIALHGKDGPVGALALASGSQAKLVAAVGSASGSPAIVYNPYQKGRAISYGFYPGWEYWLTANHSSTSSLATGWSDAARRVAIAPASKAPRSVVASQPLVEALRLDSTAGTAIVLLNWAGKPLSGLTFTLSKGTKLVRARSIELGVNNSLSTKLVGQNLQVSLPSLKTVDVLLFDTGDGCAAIRDRIDALDAQINALQDLLNGANSPEKADLLKRIKALSQQLGSAMRDLKNCH
;
A
#
# COMPACT_ATOMS: atom_id res chain seq x y z
N MET A 1 -13.82 -24.23 -26.19
CA MET A 1 -14.65 -24.92 -25.18
C MET A 1 -16.01 -24.24 -25.17
N LYS A 2 -17.11 -24.98 -25.36
CA LYS A 2 -18.47 -24.43 -25.27
C LYS A 2 -18.83 -24.30 -23.79
N THR A 3 -19.14 -23.09 -23.35
CA THR A 3 -19.57 -22.77 -21.98
C THR A 3 -21.08 -23.02 -21.84
N GLN A 4 -21.48 -24.04 -21.09
CA GLN A 4 -22.81 -24.13 -20.51
C GLN A 4 -22.72 -23.63 -19.06
N PHE A 5 -23.48 -22.59 -18.73
CA PHE A 5 -23.64 -22.09 -17.37
C PHE A 5 -24.74 -22.88 -16.66
N CYS A 6 -24.51 -23.29 -15.42
CA CYS A 6 -25.54 -23.89 -14.57
C CYS A 6 -26.55 -22.83 -14.10
N ASP A 7 -27.82 -23.25 -13.98
CA ASP A 7 -28.97 -22.42 -13.58
C ASP A 7 -28.87 -22.01 -12.09
N PRO A 8 -29.27 -20.78 -11.70
CA PRO A 8 -29.11 -20.28 -10.34
C PRO A 8 -30.23 -20.83 -9.45
N GLY A 9 -30.02 -22.04 -8.93
CA GLY A 9 -30.97 -22.66 -7.98
C GLY A 9 -30.64 -24.09 -7.53
N ARG A 10 -29.64 -24.75 -8.12
CA ARG A 10 -29.19 -26.10 -7.73
C ARG A 10 -27.77 -26.06 -7.17
N LEU A 11 -27.53 -26.86 -6.13
CA LEU A 11 -26.18 -27.29 -5.74
C LEU A 11 -25.59 -28.07 -6.93
N CYS A 12 -24.50 -27.60 -7.52
CA CYS A 12 -23.79 -28.34 -8.55
C CYS A 12 -23.09 -29.54 -7.90
N ASP A 13 -23.43 -30.76 -8.34
CA ASP A 13 -22.59 -31.92 -8.10
C ASP A 13 -21.56 -31.97 -9.22
N LEU A 14 -20.32 -31.59 -8.90
CA LEU A 14 -19.19 -31.47 -9.83
C LEU A 14 -18.94 -32.75 -10.64
N ASN A 15 -19.37 -33.91 -10.16
CA ASN A 15 -19.19 -35.19 -10.85
C ASN A 15 -20.26 -35.47 -11.93
N GLN A 16 -21.47 -34.91 -11.82
CA GLN A 16 -22.57 -35.24 -12.73
C GLN A 16 -22.69 -34.25 -13.90
N ASP A 17 -22.45 -32.95 -13.66
CA ASP A 17 -22.73 -31.90 -14.66
C ASP A 17 -21.61 -31.71 -15.71
N PHE A 18 -20.38 -32.21 -15.43
CA PHE A 18 -19.22 -32.10 -16.33
C PHE A 18 -18.85 -33.39 -17.06
N GLY A 19 -19.76 -34.37 -17.12
CA GLY A 19 -19.63 -35.54 -17.98
C GLY A 19 -18.34 -36.33 -17.75
N GLY A 20 -18.21 -37.00 -16.60
CA GLY A 20 -17.44 -38.24 -16.46
C GLY A 20 -15.96 -38.25 -16.83
N ALA A 21 -15.31 -37.11 -17.09
CA ALA A 21 -13.86 -37.04 -17.16
C ALA A 21 -13.33 -36.86 -15.73
N SER A 22 -13.14 -37.98 -15.03
CA SER A 22 -12.30 -38.02 -13.84
C SER A 22 -10.92 -37.47 -14.21
N ILE A 23 -10.61 -36.24 -13.79
CA ILE A 23 -9.21 -35.80 -13.69
C ILE A 23 -8.64 -36.61 -12.51
N PRO A 24 -7.75 -37.59 -12.72
CA PRO A 24 -7.22 -38.37 -11.63
C PRO A 24 -6.31 -37.44 -10.82
N VAL A 25 -6.77 -37.02 -9.65
CA VAL A 25 -5.88 -36.47 -8.62
C VAL A 25 -5.28 -37.67 -7.86
N THR A 26 -4.49 -38.47 -8.58
CA THR A 26 -3.59 -39.46 -8.00
C THR A 26 -2.17 -38.94 -8.22
N SER A 27 -1.43 -38.78 -7.12
CA SER A 27 -0.15 -38.08 -7.03
C SER A 27 1.05 -38.78 -7.69
N VAL A 28 0.83 -39.60 -8.71
CA VAL A 28 1.85 -40.34 -9.44
C VAL A 28 1.25 -40.78 -10.78
N ASP A 29 2.04 -40.68 -11.86
CA ASP A 29 1.67 -41.37 -13.09
C ASP A 29 1.81 -42.90 -12.93
N ALA A 30 1.32 -43.66 -13.91
CA ALA A 30 1.38 -45.13 -13.89
C ALA A 30 2.82 -45.72 -13.90
N SER A 31 3.86 -44.88 -13.94
CA SER A 31 5.27 -45.27 -13.84
C SER A 31 5.89 -45.02 -12.47
N GLY A 32 5.13 -44.47 -11.50
CA GLY A 32 5.64 -44.13 -10.18
C GLY A 32 6.54 -42.89 -10.18
N THR A 33 6.53 -42.10 -11.25
CA THR A 33 7.25 -40.83 -11.31
C THR A 33 6.35 -39.74 -10.70
N PRO A 34 6.81 -39.01 -9.66
CA PRO A 34 6.10 -37.82 -9.19
C PRO A 34 5.91 -36.89 -10.38
N TRP A 35 4.76 -36.22 -10.50
CA TRP A 35 4.64 -35.13 -11.46
C TRP A 35 5.82 -34.19 -11.25
N ALA A 36 6.74 -34.16 -12.22
CA ALA A 36 7.67 -33.06 -12.32
C ALA A 36 6.77 -31.83 -12.36
N GLY A 37 6.86 -30.99 -11.32
CA GLY A 37 6.12 -29.74 -11.25
C GLY A 37 6.35 -28.92 -12.51
N LEU A 38 5.69 -27.77 -12.61
CA LEU A 38 5.81 -26.82 -13.72
C LEU A 38 7.24 -26.29 -14.01
N SER A 39 8.32 -26.94 -13.53
CA SER A 39 9.72 -26.70 -13.86
C SER A 39 10.09 -26.97 -15.32
N GLY A 40 9.25 -27.67 -16.09
CA GLY A 40 9.55 -28.00 -17.48
C GLY A 40 8.97 -27.05 -18.53
N GLN A 41 7.96 -26.24 -18.22
CA GLN A 41 7.26 -25.47 -19.25
C GLN A 41 7.73 -24.02 -19.33
N THR A 42 8.98 -23.83 -19.77
CA THR A 42 9.56 -22.50 -20.07
C THR A 42 9.00 -21.87 -21.35
N GLY A 43 8.30 -22.65 -22.18
CA GLY A 43 7.66 -22.17 -23.41
C GLY A 43 6.39 -21.34 -23.15
N ALA A 44 6.07 -20.45 -24.09
CA ALA A 44 4.91 -19.55 -23.99
C ALA A 44 3.57 -20.28 -23.72
N GLN A 45 3.42 -21.53 -24.17
CA GLN A 45 2.22 -22.34 -23.92
C GLN A 45 2.05 -22.71 -22.43
N GLY A 46 3.15 -23.03 -21.73
CA GLY A 46 3.10 -23.35 -20.30
C GLY A 46 2.79 -22.15 -19.44
N ARG A 47 3.39 -21.00 -19.75
CA ARG A 47 3.06 -19.74 -19.08
C ARG A 47 1.61 -19.30 -19.34
N ARG A 48 1.06 -19.57 -20.54
CA ARG A 48 -0.37 -19.38 -20.83
C ARG A 48 -1.27 -20.27 -19.97
N LEU A 49 -0.92 -21.55 -19.82
CA LEU A 49 -1.67 -22.46 -18.96
C LEU A 49 -1.61 -22.01 -17.49
N TYR A 50 -0.42 -21.64 -17.00
CA TYR A 50 -0.22 -21.08 -15.67
C TYR A 50 -1.08 -19.82 -15.44
N TYR A 51 -1.10 -18.90 -16.42
CA TYR A 51 -1.96 -17.71 -16.38
C TYR A 51 -3.42 -18.06 -16.14
N TRP A 52 -3.97 -19.03 -16.88
CA TRP A 52 -5.35 -19.46 -16.70
C TRP A 52 -5.57 -20.11 -15.33
N SER A 53 -4.70 -21.02 -14.91
CA SER A 53 -4.81 -21.72 -13.63
C SER A 53 -4.80 -20.77 -12.43
N MET A 54 -3.87 -19.81 -12.41
CA MET A 54 -3.79 -18.83 -11.32
C MET A 54 -5.01 -17.93 -11.26
N ARG A 55 -5.54 -17.53 -12.41
CA ARG A 55 -6.77 -16.74 -12.47
C ARG A 55 -7.98 -17.49 -11.93
N PHE A 56 -8.17 -18.76 -12.33
CA PHE A 56 -9.27 -19.59 -11.82
C PHE A 56 -9.20 -19.78 -10.31
N PHE A 57 -8.00 -19.96 -9.75
CA PHE A 57 -7.81 -20.07 -8.31
C PHE A 57 -8.28 -18.81 -7.58
N VAL A 58 -7.80 -17.63 -7.99
CA VAL A 58 -8.17 -16.36 -7.36
C VAL A 58 -9.68 -16.12 -7.46
N GLU A 59 -10.26 -16.29 -8.65
CA GLU A 59 -11.70 -16.14 -8.87
C GLU A 59 -12.52 -17.08 -7.97
N SER A 60 -12.12 -18.36 -7.90
CA SER A 60 -12.84 -19.38 -7.10
C SER A 60 -12.72 -19.12 -5.60
N ALA A 61 -11.51 -18.77 -5.12
CA ALA A 61 -11.26 -18.45 -3.72
C ALA A 61 -12.03 -17.19 -3.31
N THR A 62 -11.96 -16.13 -4.11
CA THR A 62 -12.73 -14.89 -3.90
C THR A 62 -14.23 -15.17 -3.82
N GLU A 63 -14.78 -15.96 -4.74
CA GLU A 63 -16.20 -16.32 -4.71
C GLU A 63 -16.57 -17.18 -3.49
N GLY A 64 -15.73 -18.13 -3.11
CA GLY A 64 -15.92 -18.95 -1.91
C GLY A 64 -16.01 -18.11 -0.64
N TYR A 65 -15.05 -17.21 -0.42
CA TYR A 65 -15.07 -16.29 0.73
C TYR A 65 -16.23 -15.29 0.66
N ARG A 66 -16.56 -14.81 -0.55
CA ARG A 66 -17.72 -13.92 -0.75
C ARG A 66 -19.00 -14.59 -0.26
N ARG A 67 -19.22 -15.87 -0.62
CA ARG A 67 -20.37 -16.68 -0.19
C ARG A 67 -20.38 -16.91 1.31
N ALA A 68 -19.23 -17.27 1.91
CA ALA A 68 -19.12 -17.46 3.35
C ALA A 68 -19.53 -16.17 4.10
N ARG A 69 -19.02 -15.02 3.66
CA ARG A 69 -19.36 -13.73 4.26
C ARG A 69 -20.83 -13.36 4.06
N VAL A 70 -21.38 -13.52 2.85
CA VAL A 70 -22.82 -13.28 2.59
C VAL A 70 -23.70 -14.17 3.48
N ALA A 71 -23.33 -15.44 3.70
CA ALA A 71 -24.08 -16.34 4.58
C ALA A 71 -24.12 -15.84 6.04
N THR A 72 -23.01 -15.30 6.53
CA THR A 72 -22.95 -14.75 7.90
C THR A 72 -23.57 -13.36 8.04
N GLN A 73 -23.73 -12.62 6.95
CA GLN A 73 -24.25 -11.25 6.93
C GLN A 73 -25.59 -11.17 6.16
N ASP A 74 -26.35 -12.27 6.09
CA ASP A 74 -27.51 -12.40 5.22
C ASP A 74 -28.47 -11.21 5.36
N PRO A 75 -28.64 -10.38 4.30
CA PRO A 75 -29.54 -9.23 4.31
C PRO A 75 -30.99 -9.58 4.62
N LYS A 76 -31.39 -10.86 4.47
CA LYS A 76 -32.74 -11.36 4.78
C LYS A 76 -32.92 -11.70 6.26
N GLY A 77 -31.92 -11.44 7.11
CA GLY A 77 -32.02 -11.55 8.57
C GLY A 77 -31.70 -12.93 9.14
N ASN A 78 -31.23 -13.89 8.34
CA ASN A 78 -30.78 -15.20 8.83
C ASN A 78 -29.31 -15.22 9.28
N GLY A 79 -28.58 -14.12 9.04
CA GLY A 79 -27.19 -13.95 9.46
C GLY A 79 -27.06 -13.31 10.84
N PHE A 80 -25.82 -12.99 11.23
CA PHE A 80 -25.55 -12.23 12.45
C PHE A 80 -26.14 -10.82 12.34
N LYS A 81 -26.81 -10.37 13.39
CA LYS A 81 -27.37 -9.01 13.50
C LYS A 81 -26.27 -7.93 13.59
N VAL A 82 -25.07 -8.33 13.98
CA VAL A 82 -23.88 -7.46 14.06
C VAL A 82 -22.95 -7.86 12.91
N PRO A 83 -22.39 -6.90 12.16
CA PRO A 83 -21.40 -7.21 11.13
C PRO A 83 -20.24 -8.02 11.71
N VAL A 84 -20.05 -9.24 11.21
CA VAL A 84 -18.89 -10.07 11.54
C VAL A 84 -17.82 -9.78 10.47
N PRO A 85 -16.64 -9.26 10.83
CA PRO A 85 -15.57 -9.08 9.87
C PRO A 85 -14.99 -10.44 9.45
N HIS A 86 -14.68 -10.57 8.16
CA HIS A 86 -14.08 -11.78 7.59
C HIS A 86 -12.64 -11.47 7.23
N TYR A 87 -11.73 -12.15 7.91
CA TYR A 87 -10.30 -12.05 7.67
C TYR A 87 -9.82 -13.31 6.98
N VAL A 88 -9.04 -13.11 5.92
CA VAL A 88 -8.34 -14.20 5.27
C VAL A 88 -6.87 -13.81 5.23
N ASN A 89 -6.08 -14.44 6.10
CA ASN A 89 -4.63 -14.40 5.93
C ASN A 89 -4.28 -15.44 4.86
N LEU A 90 -4.13 -14.96 3.63
CA LEU A 90 -3.51 -15.72 2.56
C LEU A 90 -2.01 -15.51 2.70
N ASN A 91 -1.42 -16.18 3.68
CA ASN A 91 0.01 -16.09 3.93
C ASN A 91 0.73 -16.46 2.61
N ASN A 92 1.83 -15.79 2.28
CA ASN A 92 2.57 -15.84 1.00
C ASN A 92 3.13 -17.24 0.60
N TRP A 93 2.61 -18.30 1.20
CA TRP A 93 3.09 -19.67 1.17
C TRP A 93 2.56 -20.46 -0.02
N PHE A 94 1.64 -19.91 -0.83
CA PHE A 94 1.16 -20.56 -2.05
C PHE A 94 2.26 -20.78 -3.10
N ASN A 95 3.38 -20.06 -3.03
CA ASN A 95 4.56 -20.34 -3.85
C ASN A 95 5.14 -21.75 -3.61
N SER A 96 4.97 -22.32 -2.41
CA SER A 96 5.48 -23.65 -2.09
C SER A 96 4.67 -24.78 -2.73
N TRP A 97 3.48 -24.50 -3.25
CA TRP A 97 2.65 -25.52 -3.91
C TRP A 97 3.06 -25.75 -5.36
N ALA A 98 3.75 -24.77 -5.96
CA ALA A 98 4.19 -24.80 -7.36
C ALA A 98 5.71 -25.02 -7.53
N SER A 99 6.48 -25.03 -6.43
CA SER A 99 7.91 -25.33 -6.48
C SER A 99 8.13 -26.85 -6.53
N PRO A 100 8.91 -27.38 -7.51
CA PRO A 100 9.27 -28.79 -7.52
C PRO A 100 10.12 -29.11 -6.29
N GLY A 101 9.63 -30.00 -5.43
CA GLY A 101 10.38 -30.56 -4.31
C GLY A 101 10.09 -29.99 -2.93
N SER A 102 9.25 -28.96 -2.78
CA SER A 102 8.76 -28.56 -1.45
C SER A 102 7.60 -29.46 -1.03
N SER A 103 7.90 -30.48 -0.24
CA SER A 103 6.85 -31.17 0.51
C SER A 103 6.27 -30.21 1.54
N ILE A 104 4.93 -30.18 1.68
CA ILE A 104 4.22 -29.47 2.76
C ILE A 104 4.75 -29.89 4.14
N TYR A 105 5.40 -31.06 4.23
CA TYR A 105 5.86 -31.66 5.46
C TYR A 105 7.23 -31.17 5.97
N ASP A 106 8.12 -30.64 5.12
CA ASP A 106 9.47 -30.29 5.58
C ASP A 106 9.53 -28.99 6.42
N ASN A 107 8.51 -28.13 6.34
CA ASN A 107 8.45 -26.88 7.11
C ASN A 107 7.72 -27.00 8.46
N TYR A 108 7.13 -28.15 8.80
CA TYR A 108 6.37 -28.34 10.04
C TYR A 108 6.92 -29.45 10.98
N VAL A 109 8.06 -30.05 10.67
CA VAL A 109 8.68 -31.07 11.54
C VAL A 109 9.89 -30.49 12.28
N TYR A 110 9.63 -29.68 13.32
CA TYR A 110 10.53 -29.59 14.46
C TYR A 110 10.35 -30.85 15.33
N ASN A 111 10.78 -32.00 14.83
CA ASN A 111 10.95 -33.22 15.64
C ASN A 111 12.33 -33.83 15.33
N LYS A 112 13.39 -33.16 15.80
CA LYS A 112 14.57 -33.93 16.22
C LYS A 112 14.34 -34.32 17.68
N PRO A 113 14.50 -35.60 18.06
CA PRO A 113 14.48 -35.99 19.46
C PRO A 113 15.55 -35.19 20.21
N VAL A 114 15.17 -34.50 21.29
CA VAL A 114 16.11 -33.84 22.20
C VAL A 114 16.84 -34.94 22.96
N ASP A 115 18.16 -35.01 22.79
CA ASP A 115 19.01 -35.91 23.58
C ASP A 115 19.15 -35.31 25.00
N LEU A 116 18.47 -35.93 25.96
CA LEU A 116 18.45 -35.52 27.37
C LEU A 116 19.77 -35.78 28.11
N SER A 117 20.79 -36.33 27.44
CA SER A 117 22.09 -36.63 28.05
C SER A 117 23.16 -35.55 27.84
N ASP A 118 22.91 -34.52 27.03
CA ASP A 118 23.85 -33.41 26.79
C ASP A 118 23.45 -32.13 27.55
N PRO A 119 24.21 -31.71 28.59
CA PRO A 119 23.95 -30.48 29.34
C PRO A 119 24.04 -29.17 28.51
N LYS A 120 24.58 -29.21 27.28
CA LYS A 120 24.62 -28.05 26.37
C LYS A 120 23.31 -27.81 25.59
N SER A 121 22.35 -28.74 25.67
CA SER A 121 21.03 -28.60 25.05
C SER A 121 20.06 -27.69 25.83
N TYR A 122 20.43 -27.28 27.06
CA TYR A 122 19.57 -26.51 27.97
C TYR A 122 19.86 -25.01 28.04
N CYS A 123 20.88 -24.52 27.35
CA CYS A 123 21.14 -23.09 27.20
C CYS A 123 21.47 -22.82 25.73
N PRO A 124 20.70 -22.00 25.00
CA PRO A 124 21.13 -21.61 23.66
C PRO A 124 22.46 -20.84 23.77
N PRO A 125 23.56 -21.32 23.15
CA PRO A 125 24.77 -20.52 23.05
C PRO A 125 24.48 -19.26 22.22
N PRO A 126 25.18 -18.14 22.49
CA PRO A 126 25.06 -16.94 21.67
C PRO A 126 25.55 -17.28 20.26
N TYR A 127 24.63 -17.34 19.29
CA TYR A 127 24.86 -17.35 17.85
C TYR A 127 26.27 -17.78 17.39
N GLU A 128 26.61 -19.07 17.55
CA GLU A 128 27.65 -19.66 16.70
C GLU A 128 27.01 -19.99 15.36
N THR A 129 27.12 -19.02 14.45
CA THR A 129 27.46 -19.19 13.03
C THR A 129 27.18 -20.58 12.42
N HIS A 130 25.92 -20.99 12.37
CA HIS A 130 25.47 -21.65 11.15
C HIS A 130 25.40 -20.56 10.09
N LYS A 131 26.07 -20.80 8.97
CA LYS A 131 25.98 -19.98 7.76
C LYS A 131 24.49 -19.71 7.49
N VAL A 132 24.03 -18.54 7.93
CA VAL A 132 22.94 -17.84 7.30
C VAL A 132 23.52 -17.49 5.95
N GLU A 133 23.31 -18.37 4.97
CA GLU A 133 23.53 -18.00 3.58
C GLU A 133 22.75 -16.71 3.36
N ASN A 134 23.50 -15.69 2.97
CA ASN A 134 23.11 -14.29 2.87
C ASN A 134 21.94 -14.10 1.89
N GLY A 135 20.73 -14.39 2.35
CA GLY A 135 19.49 -14.08 1.67
C GLY A 135 18.72 -13.05 2.48
N VAL A 136 18.99 -11.76 2.25
CA VAL A 136 17.99 -10.73 2.52
C VAL A 136 16.86 -11.01 1.53
N THR A 137 15.85 -11.76 1.96
CA THR A 137 14.60 -11.80 1.20
C THR A 137 14.00 -10.42 1.37
N ILE A 138 14.16 -9.54 0.37
CA ILE A 138 13.29 -8.38 0.27
C ILE A 138 11.89 -8.96 0.10
N ASN A 139 11.13 -9.01 1.19
CA ASN A 139 9.71 -9.29 1.10
C ASN A 139 9.06 -7.99 0.65
N THR A 140 9.32 -7.63 -0.61
CA THR A 140 8.43 -6.74 -1.32
C THR A 140 7.10 -7.49 -1.35
N GLY A 141 6.17 -7.13 -0.46
CA GLY A 141 4.78 -7.61 -0.52
C GLY A 141 4.04 -7.12 -1.77
N CYS A 142 4.79 -6.73 -2.81
CA CYS A 142 4.43 -6.77 -4.21
C CYS A 142 4.65 -8.18 -4.78
N ARG A 143 4.41 -9.23 -3.99
CA ARG A 143 4.30 -10.54 -4.59
C ARG A 143 3.02 -10.54 -5.43
N GLY A 144 3.11 -10.24 -6.72
CA GLY A 144 1.98 -10.33 -7.65
C GLY A 144 1.45 -11.77 -7.72
N ILE A 145 0.38 -11.98 -8.50
CA ILE A 145 -0.25 -13.30 -8.70
C ILE A 145 0.79 -14.41 -9.00
N ALA A 146 1.88 -14.06 -9.66
CA ALA A 146 2.93 -14.99 -10.07
C ALA A 146 3.98 -15.35 -9.04
N THR A 147 4.13 -14.49 -8.04
CA THR A 147 4.95 -14.76 -6.86
C THR A 147 4.05 -15.12 -5.68
N GLY A 148 2.84 -15.64 -5.97
CA GLY A 148 1.97 -16.32 -5.00
C GLY A 148 1.09 -15.41 -4.16
N GLY A 149 1.02 -14.11 -4.48
CA GLY A 149 0.10 -13.19 -3.81
C GLY A 149 -1.30 -13.24 -4.39
N PHE A 150 -2.28 -12.88 -3.56
CA PHE A 150 -3.68 -12.81 -3.95
C PHE A 150 -4.00 -11.49 -4.67
N ASP A 151 -4.86 -11.51 -5.68
CA ASP A 151 -5.31 -10.29 -6.36
C ASP A 151 -6.27 -9.48 -5.45
N TRP A 152 -5.72 -8.49 -4.75
CA TRP A 152 -6.50 -7.62 -3.87
C TRP A 152 -7.58 -6.84 -4.62
N PHE A 153 -7.35 -6.43 -5.87
CA PHE A 153 -8.34 -5.67 -6.64
C PHE A 153 -9.51 -6.56 -7.05
N HIS A 154 -9.25 -7.81 -7.45
CA HIS A 154 -10.31 -8.78 -7.69
C HIS A 154 -11.13 -9.06 -6.42
N ALA A 155 -10.44 -9.30 -5.29
CA ALA A 155 -11.07 -9.52 -4.00
C ALA A 155 -11.94 -8.33 -3.55
N GLY A 156 -11.40 -7.12 -3.67
CA GLY A 156 -12.07 -5.87 -3.31
C GLY A 156 -13.28 -5.58 -4.19
N ARG A 157 -13.21 -5.84 -5.50
CA ARG A 157 -14.38 -5.71 -6.41
C ARG A 157 -15.50 -6.69 -6.10
N ALA A 158 -15.16 -7.93 -5.76
CA ALA A 158 -16.13 -8.90 -5.27
C ALA A 158 -16.59 -8.60 -3.82
N GLY A 159 -15.91 -7.65 -3.17
CA GLY A 159 -16.02 -7.34 -1.76
C GLY A 159 -15.76 -8.56 -0.89
N ALA A 160 -15.01 -9.58 -1.31
CA ALA A 160 -15.09 -10.93 -0.71
C ALA A 160 -14.82 -10.99 0.81
N PHE A 161 -13.79 -10.27 1.28
CA PHE A 161 -13.33 -10.23 2.67
C PHE A 161 -12.54 -8.94 2.92
N THR A 162 -12.21 -8.65 4.19
CA THR A 162 -11.36 -7.50 4.56
C THR A 162 -9.95 -7.71 4.02
N LEU A 163 -9.46 -6.80 3.19
CA LEU A 163 -8.12 -6.94 2.58
C LEU A 163 -7.03 -6.77 3.64
N TYR A 164 -5.94 -7.52 3.52
CA TYR A 164 -4.93 -7.63 4.57
C TYR A 164 -3.52 -7.79 4.01
N SER A 165 -2.51 -7.26 4.71
CA SER A 165 -1.08 -7.41 4.39
C SER A 165 -0.21 -7.43 5.66
N GLU A 166 1.09 -7.66 5.50
CA GLU A 166 2.10 -7.80 6.57
C GLU A 166 3.36 -6.96 6.27
N ASP A 167 4.06 -6.52 7.32
CA ASP A 167 5.32 -5.78 7.19
C ASP A 167 6.54 -6.45 7.82
N TRP A 168 7.00 -7.56 7.24
CA TRP A 168 8.29 -8.18 7.58
C TRP A 168 9.52 -7.36 7.14
N ASN A 169 9.35 -6.06 6.91
CA ASN A 169 10.37 -5.19 6.35
C ASN A 169 11.14 -4.46 7.46
N TYR A 170 12.30 -5.00 7.83
CA TYR A 170 13.21 -4.49 8.87
C TYR A 170 14.00 -3.21 8.48
N PHE A 171 13.88 -2.75 7.23
CA PHE A 171 14.68 -1.64 6.70
C PHE A 171 13.85 -0.58 5.96
N PHE A 172 12.53 -0.80 5.78
CA PHE A 172 11.74 -0.07 4.77
C PHE A 172 10.47 0.57 5.35
N GLN A 173 10.63 1.62 6.16
CA GLN A 173 9.51 2.21 6.92
C GLN A 173 8.36 2.79 6.06
N PRO A 174 8.60 3.47 4.93
CA PRO A 174 7.51 4.04 4.12
C PRO A 174 6.58 3.00 3.47
N PHE A 175 6.90 1.71 3.54
CA PHE A 175 6.11 0.65 2.88
C PHE A 175 4.69 0.52 3.43
N TRP A 176 4.44 0.88 4.70
CA TRP A 176 3.06 0.89 5.18
C TRP A 176 2.20 1.94 4.52
N SER A 177 2.76 3.09 4.15
CA SER A 177 2.03 4.07 3.36
C SER A 177 1.71 3.50 1.98
N TYR A 178 2.65 2.79 1.37
CA TYR A 178 2.44 2.07 0.11
C TYR A 178 1.31 1.03 0.22
N TYR A 179 1.39 0.10 1.17
CA TYR A 179 0.33 -0.90 1.37
C TYR A 179 -1.01 -0.25 1.71
N GLY A 180 -1.00 0.80 2.52
CA GLY A 180 -2.19 1.57 2.85
C GLY A 180 -2.90 2.08 1.61
N ASP A 181 -2.18 2.70 0.68
CA ASP A 181 -2.76 3.19 -0.57
C ASP A 181 -3.17 2.09 -1.55
N VAL A 182 -2.39 1.02 -1.69
CA VAL A 182 -2.77 -0.13 -2.57
C VAL A 182 -4.05 -0.79 -2.04
N LEU A 183 -4.08 -1.13 -0.75
CA LEU A 183 -5.23 -1.80 -0.13
C LEU A 183 -6.47 -0.90 -0.09
N ARG A 184 -6.29 0.41 0.18
CA ARG A 184 -7.38 1.40 0.06
C ARG A 184 -7.94 1.45 -1.37
N SER A 185 -7.07 1.48 -2.38
CA SER A 185 -7.48 1.54 -3.78
C SER A 185 -8.23 0.26 -4.19
N ALA A 186 -7.72 -0.91 -3.80
CA ALA A 186 -8.37 -2.19 -4.05
C ALA A 186 -9.71 -2.32 -3.30
N SER A 187 -9.76 -1.93 -2.03
CA SER A 187 -10.96 -1.99 -1.18
C SER A 187 -12.10 -1.10 -1.69
N THR A 188 -11.76 0.04 -2.30
CA THR A 188 -12.74 0.99 -2.86
C THR A 188 -13.12 0.69 -4.32
N ALA A 189 -12.44 -0.23 -5.00
CA ALA A 189 -12.75 -0.60 -6.38
C ALA A 189 -14.16 -1.23 -6.51
N GLY A 190 -14.62 -1.98 -5.50
CA GLY A 190 -15.97 -2.56 -5.47
C GLY A 190 -17.08 -1.54 -5.19
N GLU A 191 -16.80 -0.47 -4.44
CA GLU A 191 -17.81 0.54 -4.09
C GLU A 191 -18.42 1.21 -5.33
N GLU A 192 -17.61 1.38 -6.39
CA GLU A 192 -18.04 1.92 -7.68
C GLU A 192 -18.99 0.99 -8.44
N LEU A 193 -18.94 -0.31 -8.14
CA LEU A 193 -19.85 -1.33 -8.66
C LEU A 193 -21.07 -1.54 -7.74
N GLY A 194 -21.24 -0.70 -6.72
CA GLY A 194 -22.29 -0.85 -5.70
C GLY A 194 -22.03 -1.98 -4.71
N VAL A 195 -20.81 -2.52 -4.67
CA VAL A 195 -20.41 -3.56 -3.70
C VAL A 195 -19.82 -2.89 -2.46
N PRO A 196 -20.39 -3.10 -1.26
CA PRO A 196 -19.86 -2.50 -0.04
C PRO A 196 -18.43 -2.92 0.24
N SER A 197 -17.54 -1.94 0.49
CA SER A 197 -16.18 -2.20 0.96
C SER A 197 -16.21 -3.02 2.26
N GLN A 198 -15.32 -4.00 2.35
CA GLN A 198 -15.07 -4.75 3.60
C GLN A 198 -13.94 -4.13 4.44
N GLY A 199 -13.49 -2.93 4.06
CA GLY A 199 -12.32 -2.28 4.64
C GLY A 199 -11.02 -2.99 4.29
N PHE A 200 -9.97 -2.58 4.98
CA PHE A 200 -8.66 -3.22 4.94
C PHE A 200 -7.93 -3.02 6.27
N GLY A 201 -6.88 -3.81 6.47
CA GLY A 201 -6.01 -3.76 7.64
C GLY A 201 -4.64 -4.34 7.38
N GLY A 202 -3.88 -4.58 8.45
CA GLY A 202 -2.59 -5.23 8.36
C GLY A 202 -2.06 -5.74 9.70
N HIS A 203 -1.19 -6.74 9.61
CA HIS A 203 -0.38 -7.24 10.72
C HIS A 203 0.79 -6.28 10.94
N VAL A 204 0.75 -5.51 12.02
CA VAL A 204 1.84 -4.65 12.46
C VAL A 204 2.85 -5.51 13.22
N ILE A 205 3.94 -5.87 12.55
CA ILE A 205 4.98 -6.75 13.10
C ILE A 205 5.82 -5.97 14.12
N GLY A 206 5.66 -6.29 15.41
CA GLY A 206 6.33 -5.56 16.50
C GLY A 206 7.87 -5.71 16.51
N LEU A 207 8.36 -6.87 16.09
CA LEU A 207 9.81 -7.16 16.04
C LEU A 207 10.53 -6.45 14.89
N ALA A 208 9.83 -6.26 13.76
CA ALA A 208 10.38 -5.55 12.63
C ALA A 208 10.52 -4.06 13.01
N ASN A 209 11.71 -3.49 12.82
CA ASN A 209 12.02 -2.09 13.14
C ASN A 209 11.99 -1.75 14.62
N ARG A 210 12.13 -2.75 15.51
CA ARG A 210 12.18 -2.52 16.97
C ARG A 210 13.25 -1.52 17.39
N ALA A 211 14.39 -1.48 16.68
CA ALA A 211 15.48 -0.55 16.98
C ALA A 211 15.17 0.91 16.60
N LEU A 212 14.17 1.15 15.74
CA LEU A 212 13.77 2.49 15.33
C LEU A 212 12.84 3.11 16.39
N PRO A 213 13.20 4.27 16.96
CA PRO A 213 12.30 4.99 17.83
C PRO A 213 10.98 5.32 17.14
N GLU A 214 9.86 5.15 17.84
CA GLU A 214 8.51 5.44 17.32
C GLU A 214 8.08 4.57 16.12
N ALA A 215 8.78 3.47 15.82
CA ALA A 215 8.43 2.57 14.71
C ALA A 215 6.95 2.16 14.73
N MET A 216 6.45 1.74 15.90
CA MET A 216 5.05 1.36 16.08
C MET A 216 4.09 2.48 15.69
N SER A 217 4.42 3.72 16.02
CA SER A 217 3.60 4.88 15.71
C SER A 217 3.57 5.17 14.22
N TYR A 218 4.71 5.07 13.52
CA TYR A 218 4.75 5.15 12.05
C TYR A 218 3.89 4.06 11.40
N LYS A 219 4.07 2.80 11.79
CA LYS A 219 3.34 1.66 11.18
C LYS A 219 1.83 1.81 11.36
N VAL A 220 1.40 2.02 12.61
CA VAL A 220 -0.01 2.14 12.98
C VAL A 220 -0.67 3.34 12.32
N LEU A 221 -0.03 4.51 12.36
CA LEU A 221 -0.62 5.73 11.81
C LEU A 221 -0.54 5.81 10.29
N SER A 222 0.43 5.15 9.65
CA SER A 222 0.40 4.96 8.19
C SER A 222 -0.87 4.22 7.81
N LEU A 223 -1.09 3.02 8.34
CA LEU A 223 -2.31 2.25 8.06
C LEU A 223 -3.59 3.03 8.35
N ALA A 224 -3.72 3.57 9.57
CA ALA A 224 -4.93 4.30 9.96
C ALA A 224 -5.16 5.58 9.15
N GLY A 225 -4.08 6.30 8.80
CA GLY A 225 -4.13 7.50 7.96
C GLY A 225 -4.53 7.22 6.52
N HIS A 226 -4.18 6.06 5.99
CA HIS A 226 -4.70 5.58 4.69
C HIS A 226 -6.10 4.96 4.81
N GLY A 227 -6.73 4.97 6.00
CA GLY A 227 -8.11 4.55 6.19
C GLY A 227 -8.31 3.11 6.66
N ALA A 228 -7.26 2.39 7.06
CA ALA A 228 -7.40 1.08 7.67
C ALA A 228 -8.24 1.18 8.95
N LYS A 229 -9.14 0.20 9.15
CA LYS A 229 -9.99 0.10 10.34
C LYS A 229 -9.73 -1.17 11.17
N THR A 230 -8.87 -2.05 10.66
CA THR A 230 -8.39 -3.22 11.38
C THR A 230 -6.88 -3.14 11.49
N LEU A 231 -6.36 -3.25 12.71
CA LEU A 231 -4.94 -3.29 13.00
C LEU A 231 -4.70 -4.50 13.91
N ASP A 232 -3.76 -5.36 13.54
CA ASP A 232 -3.37 -6.51 14.37
C ASP A 232 -1.91 -6.36 14.80
N LEU A 233 -1.63 -6.49 16.11
CA LEU A 233 -0.28 -6.40 16.66
C LEU A 233 0.38 -7.77 16.63
N TYR A 234 0.99 -8.11 15.51
CA TYR A 234 1.49 -9.45 15.23
C TYR A 234 2.91 -9.69 15.79
N SER A 235 3.20 -10.81 16.45
CA SER A 235 2.26 -11.68 17.17
C SER A 235 2.52 -11.62 18.67
N PHE A 236 1.48 -11.48 19.49
CA PHE A 236 1.66 -11.54 20.93
C PHE A 236 1.87 -12.99 21.37
N GLY A 237 2.99 -13.26 22.02
CA GLY A 237 3.29 -14.57 22.58
C GLY A 237 4.75 -14.73 22.97
N PRO A 238 5.05 -15.76 23.76
CA PRO A 238 6.42 -16.08 24.17
C PRO A 238 7.28 -16.46 22.97
N GLN A 239 8.47 -15.87 22.88
CA GLN A 239 9.46 -16.16 21.84
C GLN A 239 9.86 -17.64 21.82
N LEU A 240 9.81 -18.30 22.98
CA LEU A 240 10.09 -19.73 23.10
C LEU A 240 9.22 -20.59 22.18
N PHE A 241 7.95 -20.20 21.96
CA PHE A 241 6.99 -20.99 21.20
C PHE A 241 6.79 -20.50 19.76
N GLN A 242 7.18 -19.26 19.47
CA GLN A 242 7.19 -18.67 18.12
C GLN A 242 8.47 -17.84 17.90
N PRO A 243 9.63 -18.49 17.75
CA PRO A 243 10.90 -17.81 17.61
C PRO A 243 10.93 -16.89 16.38
N GLY A 244 11.37 -15.65 16.57
CA GLY A 244 11.47 -14.66 15.50
C GLY A 244 10.16 -13.98 15.09
N GLU A 245 9.01 -14.43 15.62
CA GLU A 245 7.69 -13.85 15.29
C GLU A 245 7.02 -13.16 16.48
N ALA A 246 7.09 -13.79 17.67
CA ALA A 246 6.29 -13.34 18.81
C ALA A 246 7.01 -12.34 19.74
N TRP A 247 6.30 -11.50 20.49
CA TRP A 247 6.97 -10.40 21.22
C TRP A 247 6.63 -10.21 22.70
N SER A 248 5.97 -11.16 23.36
CA SER A 248 5.55 -10.97 24.77
C SER A 248 6.71 -10.73 25.74
N ASP A 249 7.87 -11.32 25.45
CA ASP A 249 9.05 -11.29 26.33
C ASP A 249 9.92 -10.04 26.09
N TYR A 250 9.58 -9.20 25.10
CA TYR A 250 10.28 -7.97 24.78
C TYR A 250 9.59 -6.75 25.40
N PHE A 251 9.87 -6.52 26.69
CA PHE A 251 9.23 -5.47 27.49
C PHE A 251 9.41 -4.04 26.94
N ASP A 252 10.46 -3.79 26.16
CA ASP A 252 10.73 -2.52 25.51
C ASP A 252 9.77 -2.20 24.35
N LEU A 253 9.00 -3.17 23.83
CA LEU A 253 7.97 -2.93 22.81
C LEU A 253 6.65 -2.40 23.40
N TYR A 254 6.36 -2.66 24.67
CA TYR A 254 5.09 -2.29 25.28
C TYR A 254 4.87 -0.77 25.32
N ALA A 255 5.92 0.01 25.62
CA ALA A 255 5.82 1.47 25.67
C ALA A 255 5.56 2.09 24.28
N PRO A 256 6.32 1.74 23.20
CA PRO A 256 5.99 2.15 21.83
C PRO A 256 4.59 1.74 21.37
N ILE A 257 4.15 0.52 21.67
CA ILE A 257 2.79 0.04 21.35
C ILE A 257 1.75 0.90 22.09
N HIS A 258 1.94 1.14 23.38
CA HIS A 258 1.06 1.99 24.18
C HIS A 258 0.98 3.40 23.61
N GLN A 259 2.11 3.98 23.21
CA GLN A 259 2.16 5.33 22.67
C GLN A 259 1.41 5.45 21.34
N ALA A 260 1.62 4.50 20.42
CA ALA A 260 0.91 4.45 19.14
C ALA A 260 -0.61 4.30 19.35
N THR A 261 -1.03 3.39 20.23
CA THR A 261 -2.45 3.15 20.53
C THR A 261 -3.12 4.32 21.27
N GLN A 262 -2.39 5.06 22.12
CA GLN A 262 -2.91 6.27 22.76
C GLN A 262 -3.15 7.40 21.75
N ARG A 263 -2.30 7.54 20.73
CA ARG A 263 -2.53 8.49 19.63
C ARG A 263 -3.78 8.14 18.84
N LEU A 264 -3.97 6.87 18.50
CA LEU A 264 -5.20 6.39 17.86
C LEU A 264 -6.43 6.73 18.69
N ARG A 265 -6.41 6.40 19.99
CA ARG A 265 -7.51 6.70 20.92
C ARG A 265 -7.85 8.18 20.94
N ALA A 266 -6.84 9.05 20.99
CA ALA A 266 -7.04 10.50 21.00
C ALA A 266 -7.60 11.04 19.66
N ALA A 267 -7.33 10.36 18.55
CA ALA A 267 -7.83 10.72 17.21
C ALA A 267 -9.16 10.05 16.83
N GLU A 268 -9.59 9.02 17.56
CA GLU A 268 -10.59 8.03 17.16
C GLU A 268 -11.89 8.67 16.64
N SER A 269 -12.38 9.70 17.32
CA SER A 269 -13.65 10.35 17.00
C SER A 269 -13.73 10.95 15.60
N LEU A 270 -12.58 11.31 15.00
CA LEU A 270 -12.50 11.82 13.63
C LEU A 270 -11.82 10.80 12.70
N LEU A 271 -10.84 10.06 13.20
CA LEU A 271 -10.05 9.12 12.41
C LEU A 271 -10.86 7.86 12.03
N TYR A 272 -11.64 7.30 12.96
CA TYR A 272 -12.44 6.10 12.70
C TYR A 272 -13.55 6.32 11.67
N PRO A 273 -14.44 7.33 11.78
CA PRO A 273 -15.44 7.62 10.75
C PRO A 273 -14.84 8.28 9.49
N GLY A 274 -13.61 8.81 9.59
CA GLY A 274 -12.89 9.45 8.50
C GLY A 274 -12.63 8.53 7.31
N LYS A 275 -12.94 9.02 6.12
CA LYS A 275 -12.57 8.42 4.85
C LYS A 275 -11.44 9.22 4.20
N PRO A 276 -10.33 8.57 3.81
CA PRO A 276 -9.25 9.23 3.09
C PRO A 276 -9.75 9.80 1.76
N ALA A 277 -9.28 10.98 1.39
CA ALA A 277 -9.53 11.52 0.07
C ALA A 277 -8.88 10.61 -1.00
N ARG A 278 -9.51 10.45 -2.16
CA ARG A 278 -8.87 9.79 -3.30
C ARG A 278 -7.78 10.66 -3.91
N GLY A 279 -6.70 10.00 -4.34
CA GLY A 279 -5.67 10.61 -5.16
C GLY A 279 -6.18 10.93 -6.56
N VAL A 280 -5.59 11.93 -7.19
CA VAL A 280 -5.74 12.20 -8.65
C VAL A 280 -4.49 11.79 -9.44
N VAL A 281 -3.48 11.24 -8.76
CA VAL A 281 -2.29 10.62 -9.33
C VAL A 281 -2.42 9.12 -9.11
N ALA A 282 -2.33 8.35 -10.20
CA ALA A 282 -2.45 6.91 -10.16
C ALA A 282 -1.16 6.21 -10.58
N VAL A 283 -0.85 5.08 -9.94
CA VAL A 283 0.22 4.14 -10.32
C VAL A 283 -0.41 2.81 -10.71
N GLN A 284 0.14 2.14 -11.74
CA GLN A 284 -0.34 0.81 -12.12
C GLN A 284 -0.13 -0.18 -10.97
N ALA A 285 -1.18 -0.88 -10.59
CA ALA A 285 -1.08 -1.94 -9.60
C ALA A 285 -0.34 -3.16 -10.16
N THR A 286 0.61 -3.66 -9.36
CA THR A 286 0.96 -5.09 -9.22
C THR A 286 0.09 -6.11 -9.96
N GLY A 287 0.50 -6.77 -11.06
CA GLY A 287 -0.41 -7.74 -11.68
C GLY A 287 0.10 -8.56 -12.86
N LEU A 288 -0.20 -8.10 -14.08
CA LEU A 288 -0.11 -8.94 -15.28
C LEU A 288 1.32 -9.33 -15.64
N SER A 289 2.29 -8.43 -15.46
CA SER A 289 3.66 -8.73 -15.86
C SER A 289 4.26 -9.84 -15.03
N GLY A 290 3.98 -9.81 -13.71
CA GLY A 290 4.41 -10.84 -12.79
C GLY A 290 4.05 -12.23 -13.32
N ILE A 291 2.84 -12.45 -13.86
CA ILE A 291 2.36 -13.80 -14.30
C ILE A 291 3.28 -14.44 -15.35
N TRP A 292 4.03 -13.62 -16.08
CA TRP A 292 4.96 -14.07 -17.10
C TRP A 292 6.39 -14.28 -16.60
N GLU A 293 6.66 -13.96 -15.33
CA GLU A 293 7.98 -14.03 -14.72
C GLU A 293 8.25 -15.36 -14.02
N GLN A 294 9.52 -15.55 -13.67
CA GLN A 294 9.92 -16.67 -12.83
C GLN A 294 9.46 -16.42 -11.37
N ILE A 295 8.96 -17.48 -10.73
CA ILE A 295 8.58 -17.43 -9.32
C ILE A 295 9.82 -17.03 -8.50
N GLY A 296 9.68 -15.98 -7.68
CA GLY A 296 10.73 -15.48 -6.80
C GLY A 296 11.68 -14.46 -7.43
N ALA A 297 11.53 -14.11 -8.71
CA ALA A 297 12.29 -13.02 -9.32
C ALA A 297 11.74 -11.65 -8.85
N ASN A 298 12.65 -10.75 -8.45
CA ASN A 298 12.32 -9.37 -8.14
C ASN A 298 12.69 -8.50 -9.34
N HIS A 299 11.72 -7.93 -10.04
CA HIS A 299 11.98 -7.07 -11.19
C HIS A 299 11.98 -5.59 -10.80
N PHE A 300 12.83 -4.79 -11.44
CA PHE A 300 12.88 -3.35 -11.16
C PHE A 300 11.54 -2.66 -11.39
N TYR A 301 10.76 -3.07 -12.39
CA TYR A 301 9.46 -2.48 -12.65
C TYR A 301 8.43 -2.73 -11.52
N ASP A 302 8.58 -3.82 -10.76
CA ASP A 302 7.73 -4.11 -9.61
C ASP A 302 8.14 -3.23 -8.44
N LEU A 303 9.45 -3.16 -8.17
CA LEU A 303 10.00 -2.35 -7.07
C LEU A 303 9.77 -0.85 -7.29
N GLU A 304 9.84 -0.42 -8.54
CA GLU A 304 9.59 0.97 -8.94
C GLU A 304 8.24 1.48 -8.44
N THR A 305 7.21 0.62 -8.38
CA THR A 305 5.90 1.04 -7.86
C THR A 305 5.98 1.56 -6.42
N VAL A 306 6.81 0.94 -5.58
CA VAL A 306 7.00 1.33 -4.18
C VAL A 306 7.88 2.59 -4.08
N TYR A 307 8.94 2.65 -4.87
CA TYR A 307 9.88 3.77 -4.83
C TYR A 307 9.32 5.04 -5.43
N LEU A 308 8.52 4.91 -6.49
CA LEU A 308 7.76 6.00 -7.06
C LEU A 308 6.66 6.48 -6.10
N HIS A 309 5.96 5.55 -5.43
CA HIS A 309 5.01 5.89 -4.37
C HIS A 309 5.70 6.72 -3.28
N THR A 310 6.87 6.29 -2.81
CA THR A 310 7.68 7.02 -1.82
C THR A 310 8.02 8.44 -2.30
N ALA A 311 8.44 8.62 -3.54
CA ALA A 311 8.72 9.94 -4.10
C ALA A 311 7.48 10.86 -4.11
N LEU A 312 6.32 10.31 -4.45
CA LEU A 312 5.04 11.02 -4.53
C LEU A 312 4.52 11.39 -3.14
N THR A 313 4.55 10.48 -2.16
CA THR A 313 4.09 10.76 -0.78
C THR A 313 5.01 11.74 -0.06
N HIS A 314 6.32 11.63 -0.26
CA HIS A 314 7.30 12.62 0.22
C HIS A 314 7.11 14.02 -0.40
N ALA A 315 6.38 14.10 -1.52
CA ALA A 315 5.96 15.35 -2.15
C ALA A 315 4.51 15.76 -1.81
N GLY A 316 3.84 15.05 -0.91
CA GLY A 316 2.51 15.36 -0.41
C GLY A 316 1.35 14.97 -1.35
N TYR A 317 1.56 14.05 -2.30
CA TYR A 317 0.46 13.51 -3.09
C TYR A 317 -0.22 12.35 -2.35
N THR A 318 -1.54 12.30 -2.43
CA THR A 318 -2.29 11.07 -2.19
C THR A 318 -2.24 10.25 -3.48
N VAL A 319 -1.75 9.01 -3.39
CA VAL A 319 -1.50 8.15 -4.55
C VAL A 319 -2.57 7.06 -4.60
N ASP A 320 -3.26 6.91 -5.72
CA ASP A 320 -4.15 5.76 -5.96
C ASP A 320 -3.43 4.69 -6.78
N PHE A 321 -3.85 3.44 -6.63
CA PHE A 321 -3.45 2.35 -7.49
C PHE A 321 -4.62 1.93 -8.38
N VAL A 322 -4.30 1.50 -9.60
CA VAL A 322 -5.31 1.05 -10.57
C VAL A 322 -4.79 -0.14 -11.35
N ASP A 323 -5.60 -1.19 -11.43
CA ASP A 323 -5.25 -2.39 -12.19
C ASP A 323 -5.82 -2.36 -13.61
N ASP A 324 -5.42 -3.33 -14.43
CA ASP A 324 -5.82 -3.42 -15.82
C ASP A 324 -7.32 -3.63 -16.04
N VAL A 325 -8.03 -4.23 -15.07
CA VAL A 325 -9.49 -4.38 -15.12
C VAL A 325 -10.15 -3.00 -14.98
N ASP A 326 -9.74 -2.23 -13.98
CA ASP A 326 -10.25 -0.89 -13.74
C ASP A 326 -9.92 0.06 -14.91
N ILE A 327 -8.68 0.02 -15.41
CA ILE A 327 -8.27 0.83 -16.58
C ILE A 327 -9.14 0.48 -17.80
N SER A 328 -9.33 -0.81 -18.10
CA SER A 328 -10.18 -1.24 -19.20
C SER A 328 -11.63 -0.76 -19.05
N GLY A 329 -12.11 -0.68 -17.81
CA GLY A 329 -13.44 -0.16 -17.46
C GLY A 329 -13.56 1.37 -17.48
N GLY A 330 -12.48 2.11 -17.79
CA GLY A 330 -12.50 3.57 -17.87
C GLY A 330 -12.20 4.30 -16.56
N ALA A 331 -11.65 3.61 -15.56
CA ALA A 331 -11.32 4.16 -14.24
C ALA A 331 -10.48 5.44 -14.29
N LEU A 332 -9.57 5.56 -15.28
CA LEU A 332 -8.73 6.76 -15.44
C LEU A 332 -9.56 8.04 -15.60
N SER A 333 -10.67 7.96 -16.33
CA SER A 333 -11.58 9.08 -16.54
C SER A 333 -12.60 9.22 -15.40
N SER A 334 -13.25 8.13 -15.00
CA SER A 334 -14.33 8.17 -14.00
C SER A 334 -13.83 8.58 -12.62
N ARG A 335 -12.60 8.18 -12.25
CA ARG A 335 -11.92 8.57 -11.00
C ARG A 335 -11.15 9.89 -11.11
N ARG A 336 -11.23 10.55 -12.28
CA ARG A 336 -10.64 11.88 -12.54
C ARG A 336 -9.14 11.94 -12.28
N TYR A 337 -8.42 10.87 -12.61
CA TYR A 337 -6.97 10.93 -12.56
C TYR A 337 -6.46 11.94 -13.60
N VAL A 338 -5.44 12.71 -13.21
CA VAL A 338 -4.77 13.68 -14.08
C VAL A 338 -3.44 13.13 -14.60
N THR A 339 -2.81 12.24 -13.82
CA THR A 339 -1.53 11.60 -14.13
C THR A 339 -1.64 10.11 -13.82
N PHE A 340 -1.17 9.27 -14.75
CA PHE A 340 -1.09 7.82 -14.58
C PHE A 340 0.31 7.33 -14.91
N TYR A 341 0.94 6.65 -13.95
CA TYR A 341 2.25 6.00 -14.11
C TYR A 341 2.06 4.52 -14.44
N LEU A 342 2.38 4.18 -15.69
CA LEU A 342 2.43 2.81 -16.20
C LEU A 342 3.85 2.28 -16.01
N THR A 343 4.00 1.28 -15.14
CA THR A 343 5.32 0.73 -14.80
C THR A 343 5.61 -0.60 -15.46
N GLN A 344 4.59 -1.40 -15.75
CA GLN A 344 4.76 -2.80 -16.09
C GLN A 344 4.87 -3.05 -17.60
N PRO A 345 5.68 -4.02 -18.05
CA PRO A 345 5.79 -4.35 -19.47
C PRO A 345 4.50 -4.90 -20.11
N ASN A 346 3.71 -5.69 -19.38
CA ASN A 346 2.42 -6.19 -19.83
C ASN A 346 1.27 -5.27 -19.42
N VAL A 347 0.37 -5.01 -20.37
CA VAL A 347 -0.92 -4.33 -20.17
C VAL A 347 -1.96 -4.98 -21.08
N LYS A 348 -3.21 -5.13 -20.62
CA LYS A 348 -4.31 -5.62 -21.45
C LYS A 348 -4.47 -4.75 -22.67
N ARG A 349 -4.75 -5.37 -23.82
CA ARG A 349 -5.06 -4.62 -25.06
C ARG A 349 -6.20 -3.61 -24.85
N ALA A 350 -7.23 -4.00 -24.09
CA ALA A 350 -8.34 -3.13 -23.71
C ALA A 350 -7.90 -1.95 -22.83
N ALA A 351 -7.01 -2.20 -21.87
CA ALA A 351 -6.45 -1.16 -21.00
C ALA A 351 -5.57 -0.18 -21.78
N ALA A 352 -4.71 -0.67 -22.69
CA ALA A 352 -3.91 0.19 -23.57
C ALA A 352 -4.76 1.12 -24.44
N ASN A 353 -5.84 0.59 -25.03
CA ASN A 353 -6.79 1.40 -25.79
C ASN A 353 -7.52 2.43 -24.91
N ALA A 354 -7.83 2.10 -23.66
CA ALA A 354 -8.44 3.03 -22.72
C ALA A 354 -7.47 4.14 -22.28
N ILE A 355 -6.19 3.79 -22.07
CA ILE A 355 -5.11 4.74 -21.77
C ILE A 355 -4.95 5.72 -22.94
N GLU A 356 -4.83 5.24 -24.18
CA GLU A 356 -4.72 6.09 -25.38
C GLU A 356 -5.86 7.11 -25.44
N LYS A 357 -7.11 6.64 -25.28
CA LYS A 357 -8.30 7.51 -25.28
C LYS A 357 -8.29 8.54 -24.16
N TRP A 358 -7.86 8.15 -22.95
CA TRP A 358 -7.78 9.06 -21.81
C TRP A 358 -6.68 10.12 -22.01
N VAL A 359 -5.51 9.75 -22.55
CA VAL A 359 -4.47 10.72 -22.91
C VAL A 359 -4.96 11.66 -24.00
N ALA A 360 -5.59 11.13 -25.05
CA ALA A 360 -6.20 11.93 -26.12
C ALA A 360 -7.19 12.99 -25.58
N ALA A 361 -7.87 12.68 -24.48
CA ALA A 361 -8.84 13.55 -23.82
C ALA A 361 -8.22 14.57 -22.83
N GLY A 362 -6.92 14.51 -22.54
CA GLY A 362 -6.23 15.46 -21.65
C GLY A 362 -5.39 14.82 -20.54
N GLY A 363 -5.36 13.50 -20.43
CA GLY A 363 -4.56 12.79 -19.43
C GLY A 363 -3.04 12.96 -19.63
N THR A 364 -2.28 12.78 -18.54
CA THR A 364 -0.81 12.67 -18.56
C THR A 364 -0.40 11.22 -18.32
N LEU A 365 0.06 10.53 -19.37
CA LEU A 365 0.66 9.20 -19.22
C LEU A 365 2.15 9.34 -18.89
N VAL A 366 2.60 8.54 -17.93
CA VAL A 366 4.02 8.36 -17.63
C VAL A 366 4.36 6.90 -17.83
N ALA A 367 5.38 6.61 -18.63
CA ALA A 367 5.85 5.26 -18.87
C ALA A 367 7.28 5.12 -18.35
N THR A 368 7.51 4.13 -17.48
CA THR A 368 8.86 3.70 -17.11
C THR A 368 9.41 2.77 -18.19
N PRO A 369 10.67 2.33 -18.09
CA PRO A 369 11.30 1.49 -19.09
C PRO A 369 10.51 0.24 -19.43
N GLY A 370 10.37 -0.03 -20.74
CA GLY A 370 9.69 -1.22 -21.24
C GLY A 370 8.18 -1.29 -20.94
N ALA A 371 7.59 -0.27 -20.32
CA ALA A 371 6.19 -0.28 -19.92
C ALA A 371 5.23 -0.34 -21.12
N GLY A 372 4.19 -1.17 -21.02
CA GLY A 372 3.16 -1.33 -22.04
C GLY A 372 3.69 -1.75 -23.42
N THR A 373 4.66 -2.67 -23.45
CA THR A 373 5.25 -3.23 -24.68
C THR A 373 4.63 -4.58 -25.06
N LEU A 374 3.97 -5.23 -24.12
CA LEU A 374 3.39 -6.56 -24.27
C LEU A 374 1.93 -6.57 -23.83
N ASN A 375 1.14 -7.46 -24.41
CA ASN A 375 -0.26 -7.66 -24.03
C ASN A 375 -0.42 -8.69 -22.90
N GLU A 376 -1.66 -8.99 -22.53
CA GLU A 376 -2.02 -9.99 -21.52
C GLU A 376 -1.61 -11.43 -21.88
N TYR A 377 -1.22 -11.69 -23.14
CA TYR A 377 -0.74 -12.98 -23.66
C TYR A 377 0.77 -13.00 -23.93
N ASN A 378 1.48 -11.96 -23.46
CA ASN A 378 2.91 -11.74 -23.64
C ASN A 378 3.33 -11.56 -25.11
N GLU A 379 2.43 -11.05 -25.95
CA GLU A 379 2.70 -10.74 -27.36
C GLU A 379 2.97 -9.24 -27.52
N PRO A 380 3.76 -8.82 -28.52
CA PRO A 380 4.04 -7.41 -28.79
C PRO A 380 2.77 -6.55 -28.89
N LEU A 381 2.81 -5.38 -28.25
CA LEU A 381 1.72 -4.41 -28.20
C LEU A 381 2.26 -3.01 -28.52
N GLY A 382 1.86 -2.47 -29.67
CA GLY A 382 2.30 -1.14 -30.13
C GLY A 382 1.30 0.00 -29.90
N THR A 383 0.14 -0.27 -29.27
CA THR A 383 -0.95 0.71 -29.11
C THR A 383 -0.48 2.05 -28.52
N LEU A 384 0.46 2.02 -27.58
CA LEU A 384 0.92 3.22 -26.88
C LEU A 384 2.13 3.90 -27.54
N ASP A 385 2.73 3.33 -28.60
CA ASP A 385 3.98 3.85 -29.17
C ASP A 385 3.81 5.30 -29.69
N ALA A 386 2.72 5.57 -30.40
CA ALA A 386 2.39 6.91 -30.88
C ALA A 386 2.06 7.90 -29.74
N VAL A 387 1.43 7.41 -28.67
CA VAL A 387 1.12 8.23 -27.48
C VAL A 387 2.41 8.65 -26.79
N LEU A 388 3.34 7.72 -26.62
CA LEU A 388 4.65 7.95 -26.01
C LEU A 388 5.60 8.73 -26.93
N GLY A 389 5.31 8.80 -28.24
CA GLY A 389 6.19 9.44 -29.23
C GLY A 389 7.45 8.63 -29.50
N LEU A 390 7.40 7.33 -29.27
CA LEU A 390 8.53 6.41 -29.40
C LEU A 390 8.38 5.55 -30.64
N ALA A 391 9.52 5.13 -31.21
CA ALA A 391 9.56 4.24 -32.35
C ALA A 391 8.88 2.90 -32.04
N SER A 392 8.25 2.31 -33.05
CA SER A 392 7.62 0.99 -32.94
C SER A 392 8.64 -0.11 -32.64
N GLY A 393 8.17 -1.21 -32.04
CA GLY A 393 9.04 -2.36 -31.74
C GLY A 393 9.85 -2.20 -30.46
N ARG A 394 9.36 -1.37 -29.52
CA ARG A 394 9.92 -1.26 -28.17
C ARG A 394 9.96 -2.64 -27.50
N THR A 395 11.03 -2.90 -26.76
CA THR A 395 11.24 -4.15 -26.05
C THR A 395 10.82 -4.03 -24.59
N ALA A 396 10.26 -5.11 -24.05
CA ALA A 396 10.04 -5.21 -22.61
C ALA A 396 11.38 -5.17 -21.87
N VAL A 397 11.39 -4.55 -20.70
CA VAL A 397 12.53 -4.49 -19.80
C VAL A 397 12.14 -5.30 -18.56
N ARG A 398 12.85 -6.40 -18.32
CA ARG A 398 12.56 -7.37 -17.24
C ARG A 398 13.78 -7.63 -16.36
N ASP A 399 14.71 -6.68 -16.33
CA ASP A 399 15.89 -6.80 -15.49
C ASP A 399 15.46 -6.97 -14.02
N GLY A 400 16.10 -7.91 -13.34
CA GLY A 400 15.78 -8.27 -11.97
C GLY A 400 16.97 -8.15 -11.03
N LEU A 401 16.66 -8.07 -9.74
CA LEU A 401 17.61 -8.25 -8.64
C LEU A 401 17.79 -9.75 -8.38
N ASP A 402 19.02 -10.26 -8.49
CA ASP A 402 19.36 -11.62 -8.01
C ASP A 402 19.49 -11.60 -6.49
N VAL A 403 18.35 -11.60 -5.79
CA VAL A 403 18.28 -11.55 -4.32
C VAL A 403 18.87 -12.78 -3.62
N THR A 404 19.22 -13.84 -4.36
CA THR A 404 19.88 -15.04 -3.79
C THR A 404 21.38 -14.87 -3.61
N LYS A 405 21.97 -13.83 -4.21
CA LYS A 405 23.40 -13.54 -4.13
C LYS A 405 23.72 -12.14 -3.63
N GLU A 406 22.71 -11.28 -3.58
CA GLU A 406 22.91 -9.85 -3.44
C GLU A 406 21.94 -9.31 -2.39
N ASP A 407 22.48 -8.92 -1.24
CA ASP A 407 21.88 -7.85 -0.46
C ASP A 407 21.89 -6.62 -1.39
N PRO A 408 20.73 -6.05 -1.77
CA PRO A 408 20.66 -4.92 -2.69
C PRO A 408 21.45 -3.70 -2.18
N PHE A 409 21.73 -3.65 -0.87
CA PHE A 409 22.45 -2.57 -0.20
C PHE A 409 23.90 -2.95 0.12
N ALA A 410 24.21 -4.21 0.45
CA ALA A 410 25.58 -4.63 0.74
C ALA A 410 26.38 -5.10 -0.49
N SER A 411 25.73 -5.48 -1.60
CA SER A 411 26.44 -5.98 -2.79
C SER A 411 27.06 -4.87 -3.64
N GLY A 412 26.65 -3.60 -3.51
CA GLY A 412 27.20 -2.46 -4.27
C GLY A 412 26.99 -2.51 -5.79
N ILE A 413 26.54 -3.64 -6.34
CA ILE A 413 26.38 -3.91 -7.78
C ILE A 413 25.34 -2.97 -8.40
N PHE A 414 24.26 -2.65 -7.68
CA PHE A 414 23.20 -1.74 -8.16
C PHE A 414 23.23 -0.33 -7.55
N ALA A 415 24.20 -0.06 -6.66
CA ALA A 415 24.53 1.30 -6.21
C ALA A 415 25.68 1.91 -7.04
N THR A 416 26.16 1.18 -8.06
CA THR A 416 27.17 1.70 -8.97
C THR A 416 26.52 2.73 -9.88
N VAL A 417 27.01 3.97 -9.79
CA VAL A 417 26.64 5.04 -10.72
C VAL A 417 27.18 4.66 -12.10
N THR A 418 26.28 4.32 -13.01
CA THR A 418 26.64 3.98 -14.40
C THR A 418 26.73 5.22 -15.27
N ASP A 419 25.93 6.25 -14.95
CA ASP A 419 25.87 7.48 -15.73
C ASP A 419 25.23 8.63 -14.93
N GLN A 420 24.96 9.76 -15.59
CA GLN A 420 24.19 10.87 -15.06
C GLN A 420 23.19 11.41 -16.08
N LEU A 421 22.09 11.98 -15.58
CA LEU A 421 21.14 12.74 -16.39
C LEU A 421 21.69 14.13 -16.74
N VAL A 422 21.63 14.47 -18.02
CA VAL A 422 21.95 15.79 -18.56
C VAL A 422 20.70 16.40 -19.19
N PHE A 423 20.17 17.46 -18.59
CA PHE A 423 18.95 18.12 -19.05
C PHE A 423 19.22 18.99 -20.29
N THR A 424 18.47 18.73 -21.36
CA THR A 424 18.42 19.58 -22.56
C THR A 424 17.23 20.54 -22.50
N ASN A 425 16.17 20.17 -21.78
CA ASN A 425 15.02 21.01 -21.52
C ASN A 425 14.44 20.71 -20.13
N SER A 426 14.76 21.53 -19.13
CA SER A 426 14.21 21.38 -17.78
C SER A 426 12.71 21.65 -17.68
N LYS A 427 12.12 22.33 -18.69
CA LYS A 427 10.70 22.68 -18.75
C LYS A 427 10.08 22.44 -20.13
N PRO A 428 9.80 21.18 -20.50
CA PRO A 428 9.22 20.86 -21.81
C PRO A 428 7.80 21.41 -22.02
N ALA A 429 7.11 21.75 -20.93
CA ALA A 429 5.86 22.51 -20.89
C ALA A 429 5.90 23.47 -19.69
N SER A 430 5.07 24.52 -19.71
CA SER A 430 5.09 25.58 -18.67
C SER A 430 4.91 25.07 -17.24
N ASP A 431 4.24 23.92 -17.08
CA ASP A 431 3.93 23.29 -15.80
C ASP A 431 4.80 22.08 -15.43
N LEU A 432 5.66 21.62 -16.34
CA LEU A 432 6.56 20.50 -16.09
C LEU A 432 7.93 21.06 -15.75
N ASP A 433 8.42 20.82 -14.54
CA ASP A 433 9.75 21.26 -14.10
C ASP A 433 10.53 20.09 -13.53
N PHE A 434 11.47 19.59 -14.31
CA PHE A 434 12.38 18.51 -13.89
C PHE A 434 13.61 19.04 -13.16
N GLY A 435 13.83 20.35 -13.15
CA GLY A 435 15.10 20.95 -12.71
C GLY A 435 16.22 20.77 -13.75
N ASN A 436 17.42 21.19 -13.39
CA ASN A 436 18.60 21.18 -14.25
C ASN A 436 19.84 20.55 -13.58
N SER A 437 19.69 20.01 -12.38
CA SER A 437 20.78 19.36 -11.64
C SER A 437 21.04 17.97 -12.21
N ALA A 438 22.31 17.63 -12.42
CA ALA A 438 22.67 16.25 -12.78
C ALA A 438 22.23 15.29 -11.66
N ILE A 439 21.70 14.13 -12.07
CA ILE A 439 21.25 13.07 -11.16
C ILE A 439 21.97 11.80 -11.59
N ALA A 440 22.54 11.08 -10.63
CA ALA A 440 23.16 9.79 -10.87
C ALA A 440 22.13 8.79 -11.42
N LEU A 441 22.54 7.97 -12.36
CA LEU A 441 21.77 6.84 -12.88
C LEU A 441 22.43 5.54 -12.44
N HIS A 442 21.64 4.67 -11.84
CA HIS A 442 22.08 3.39 -11.32
C HIS A 442 21.55 2.25 -12.20
N GLY A 443 22.40 1.25 -12.41
CA GLY A 443 22.05 0.09 -13.23
C GLY A 443 23.20 -0.91 -13.27
N LYS A 444 22.93 -2.11 -13.77
CA LYS A 444 23.97 -3.13 -13.95
C LYS A 444 24.87 -2.83 -15.15
N ASP A 445 24.28 -2.33 -16.23
CA ASP A 445 24.93 -2.17 -17.55
C ASP A 445 24.54 -0.85 -18.26
N GLY A 446 24.12 0.17 -17.51
CA GLY A 446 23.68 1.47 -18.03
C GLY A 446 22.19 1.78 -17.80
N PRO A 447 21.66 2.89 -18.38
CA PRO A 447 20.29 3.31 -18.18
C PRO A 447 19.35 2.24 -18.70
N VAL A 448 18.52 1.74 -17.79
CA VAL A 448 17.72 0.55 -17.99
C VAL A 448 16.56 0.88 -18.92
N GLY A 449 16.78 0.90 -20.24
CA GLY A 449 15.76 1.07 -21.29
C GLY A 449 16.11 2.11 -22.35
N ALA A 450 16.48 1.66 -23.55
CA ALA A 450 16.73 2.56 -24.68
C ALA A 450 15.43 3.23 -25.16
N LEU A 451 15.40 4.57 -25.15
CA LEU A 451 14.32 5.35 -25.75
C LEU A 451 14.73 5.79 -27.17
N ALA A 452 13.93 5.38 -28.16
CA ALA A 452 14.07 5.84 -29.54
C ALA A 452 12.84 6.67 -29.92
N LEU A 453 13.02 7.92 -30.33
CA LEU A 453 11.91 8.79 -30.74
C LEU A 453 11.37 8.34 -32.11
N ALA A 454 10.05 8.36 -32.27
CA ALA A 454 9.42 8.07 -33.56
C ALA A 454 9.65 9.21 -34.56
N SER A 455 10.01 8.85 -35.80
CA SER A 455 10.08 9.79 -36.91
C SER A 455 8.70 10.42 -37.16
N GLY A 456 8.64 11.74 -37.26
CA GLY A 456 7.39 12.49 -37.47
C GLY A 456 6.52 12.69 -36.23
N SER A 457 6.95 12.23 -35.05
CA SER A 457 6.28 12.56 -33.79
C SER A 457 6.56 14.00 -33.33
N GLN A 458 5.76 14.51 -32.39
CA GLN A 458 6.00 15.78 -31.71
C GLN A 458 6.90 15.63 -30.46
N ALA A 459 7.53 14.46 -30.30
CA ALA A 459 8.32 14.13 -29.15
C ALA A 459 9.55 15.03 -29.04
N LYS A 460 9.88 15.43 -27.81
CA LYS A 460 11.01 16.28 -27.47
C LYS A 460 11.87 15.57 -26.44
N LEU A 461 13.17 15.62 -26.67
CA LEU A 461 14.17 15.23 -25.68
C LEU A 461 14.12 16.23 -24.50
N VAL A 462 14.03 15.71 -23.29
CA VAL A 462 14.02 16.48 -22.03
C VAL A 462 15.36 16.34 -21.33
N ALA A 463 15.87 15.10 -21.24
CA ALA A 463 17.18 14.79 -20.70
C ALA A 463 17.80 13.62 -21.47
N ALA A 464 19.11 13.65 -21.57
CA ALA A 464 19.92 12.59 -22.13
C ALA A 464 20.81 11.96 -21.06
N VAL A 465 21.35 10.81 -21.40
CA VAL A 465 22.41 10.12 -20.67
C VAL A 465 23.74 10.84 -20.93
N GLY A 466 24.58 11.00 -19.91
CA GLY A 466 25.81 11.81 -19.96
C GLY A 466 26.97 11.17 -20.73
N SER A 467 27.25 9.88 -20.51
CA SER A 467 28.39 9.18 -21.14
C SER A 467 28.10 8.74 -22.58
N ALA A 468 26.84 8.48 -22.90
CA ALA A 468 26.38 8.16 -24.25
C ALA A 468 25.87 9.42 -24.95
N SER A 469 26.70 10.02 -25.82
CA SER A 469 26.45 11.18 -26.68
C SER A 469 24.98 11.35 -27.17
N GLY A 470 24.10 11.85 -26.30
CA GLY A 470 22.71 12.20 -26.63
C GLY A 470 21.66 11.07 -26.56
N SER A 471 21.94 9.90 -25.98
CA SER A 471 20.91 8.86 -25.82
C SER A 471 19.74 9.38 -24.96
N PRO A 472 18.49 9.32 -25.44
CA PRO A 472 17.36 9.87 -24.69
C PRO A 472 17.10 9.13 -23.38
N ALA A 473 17.04 9.88 -22.27
CA ALA A 473 16.71 9.36 -20.95
C ALA A 473 15.31 9.80 -20.48
N ILE A 474 14.88 11.00 -20.88
CA ILE A 474 13.53 11.50 -20.66
C ILE A 474 13.01 12.08 -21.98
N VAL A 475 11.84 11.60 -22.39
CA VAL A 475 11.14 12.07 -23.59
C VAL A 475 9.77 12.61 -23.20
N TYR A 476 9.40 13.76 -23.73
CA TYR A 476 8.08 14.37 -23.60
C TYR A 476 7.39 14.37 -24.97
N ASN A 477 6.16 13.88 -25.04
CA ASN A 477 5.36 13.93 -26.26
C ASN A 477 3.98 14.56 -25.98
N PRO A 478 3.63 15.72 -26.58
CA PRO A 478 2.25 16.16 -26.61
C PRO A 478 1.44 15.21 -27.50
N TYR A 479 0.25 14.81 -27.04
CA TYR A 479 -0.60 13.88 -27.77
C TYR A 479 -2.07 14.32 -27.68
N GLN A 480 -2.56 14.90 -28.79
CA GLN A 480 -3.86 15.56 -28.86
C GLN A 480 -4.04 16.57 -27.71
N LYS A 481 -5.03 16.39 -26.82
CA LYS A 481 -5.25 17.30 -25.66
C LYS A 481 -4.37 16.97 -24.46
N GLY A 482 -3.78 15.78 -24.41
CA GLY A 482 -2.94 15.32 -23.31
C GLY A 482 -1.47 15.22 -23.69
N ARG A 483 -0.76 14.36 -22.97
CA ARG A 483 0.70 14.21 -23.11
C ARG A 483 1.20 12.89 -22.54
N ALA A 484 2.40 12.52 -22.98
CA ALA A 484 3.18 11.43 -22.41
C ALA A 484 4.57 11.90 -21.96
N ILE A 485 5.07 11.27 -20.90
CA ILE A 485 6.46 11.33 -20.45
C ILE A 485 6.99 9.89 -20.43
N SER A 486 8.13 9.66 -21.05
CA SER A 486 8.81 8.35 -21.04
C SER A 486 10.16 8.46 -20.37
N TYR A 487 10.45 7.56 -19.44
CA TYR A 487 11.74 7.41 -18.80
C TYR A 487 12.48 6.19 -19.36
N GLY A 488 13.78 6.35 -19.63
CA GLY A 488 14.73 5.28 -19.95
C GLY A 488 15.44 4.73 -18.71
N PHE A 489 14.93 5.05 -17.53
CA PHE A 489 15.39 4.60 -16.20
C PHE A 489 14.19 4.60 -15.25
N TYR A 490 14.35 4.07 -14.03
CA TYR A 490 13.30 4.02 -13.02
C TYR A 490 13.41 5.21 -12.05
N PRO A 491 12.61 6.28 -12.21
CA PRO A 491 12.81 7.51 -11.43
C PRO A 491 12.54 7.37 -9.93
N GLY A 492 11.63 6.48 -9.52
CA GLY A 492 11.42 6.12 -8.13
C GLY A 492 12.67 5.47 -7.53
N TRP A 493 13.23 4.47 -8.22
CA TRP A 493 14.49 3.81 -7.87
C TRP A 493 15.63 4.81 -7.66
N GLU A 494 15.84 5.73 -8.61
CA GLU A 494 16.89 6.74 -8.49
C GLU A 494 16.69 7.65 -7.28
N TYR A 495 15.44 8.01 -6.98
CA TYR A 495 15.14 8.76 -5.76
C TYR A 495 15.44 7.94 -4.51
N TRP A 496 15.03 6.68 -4.49
CA TRP A 496 15.21 5.77 -3.37
C TRP A 496 16.67 5.58 -2.99
N LEU A 497 17.55 5.40 -3.98
CA LEU A 497 18.99 5.21 -3.76
C LEU A 497 19.71 6.44 -3.23
N THR A 498 19.10 7.63 -3.30
CA THR A 498 19.74 8.86 -2.78
C THR A 498 19.80 8.90 -1.26
N ALA A 499 18.93 8.16 -0.58
CA ALA A 499 18.88 8.15 0.87
C ALA A 499 19.85 7.11 1.45
N ASN A 500 20.42 7.44 2.60
CA ASN A 500 21.20 6.51 3.40
C ASN A 500 20.27 5.61 4.22
N HIS A 501 20.26 4.32 3.90
CA HIS A 501 19.49 3.26 4.56
C HIS A 501 20.33 2.40 5.52
N SER A 502 21.57 2.81 5.84
CA SER A 502 22.54 1.97 6.58
C SER A 502 22.19 1.70 8.05
N SER A 503 21.11 2.29 8.58
CA SER A 503 20.73 2.21 9.98
C SER A 503 19.33 1.63 10.13
N THR A 504 19.20 0.65 11.02
CA THR A 504 17.91 0.09 11.45
C THR A 504 17.30 0.85 12.63
N SER A 505 18.06 1.77 13.24
CA SER A 505 17.66 2.55 14.42
C SER A 505 17.30 4.00 14.11
N SER A 506 17.32 4.38 12.83
CA SER A 506 16.92 5.72 12.37
C SER A 506 16.21 5.62 11.03
N LEU A 507 15.43 6.65 10.69
CA LEU A 507 14.85 6.77 9.36
C LEU A 507 15.96 7.06 8.35
N ALA A 508 15.71 6.67 7.09
CA ALA A 508 16.60 7.02 6.00
C ALA A 508 16.73 8.55 5.85
N THR A 509 17.95 9.02 5.63
CA THR A 509 18.29 10.46 5.52
C THR A 509 19.02 10.75 4.22
N GLY A 510 19.09 12.02 3.81
CA GLY A 510 19.84 12.40 2.59
C GLY A 510 19.03 12.32 1.29
N TRP A 511 17.71 12.16 1.37
CA TRP A 511 16.79 12.19 0.23
C TRP A 511 17.04 13.39 -0.70
N SER A 512 17.36 13.12 -1.98
CA SER A 512 17.67 14.15 -2.97
C SER A 512 16.42 14.87 -3.47
N ASP A 513 16.42 16.20 -3.33
CA ASP A 513 15.37 17.07 -3.90
C ASP A 513 15.36 17.04 -5.43
N ALA A 514 16.53 16.91 -6.07
CA ALA A 514 16.65 16.84 -7.51
C ALA A 514 16.04 15.54 -8.07
N ALA A 515 16.40 14.39 -7.48
CA ALA A 515 15.85 13.11 -7.89
C ALA A 515 14.33 13.04 -7.62
N ARG A 516 13.87 13.54 -6.47
CA ARG A 516 12.43 13.64 -6.17
C ARG A 516 11.70 14.49 -7.21
N ARG A 517 12.25 15.65 -7.56
CA ARG A 517 11.67 16.56 -8.56
C ARG A 517 11.48 15.85 -9.91
N VAL A 518 12.46 15.06 -10.35
CA VAL A 518 12.34 14.30 -11.60
C VAL A 518 11.22 13.28 -11.56
N ALA A 519 11.07 12.52 -10.47
CA ALA A 519 10.01 11.52 -10.33
C ALA A 519 8.60 12.14 -10.30
N ILE A 520 8.45 13.29 -9.64
CA ILE A 520 7.14 13.91 -9.40
C ILE A 520 6.74 14.98 -10.44
N ALA A 521 7.67 15.42 -11.30
CA ALA A 521 7.40 16.48 -12.28
C ALA A 521 6.15 16.20 -13.13
N PRO A 522 5.87 14.97 -13.61
CA PRO A 522 4.64 14.66 -14.35
C PRO A 522 3.34 14.86 -13.55
N ALA A 523 3.41 14.79 -12.22
CA ALA A 523 2.28 14.96 -11.31
C ALA A 523 2.10 16.42 -10.84
N SER A 524 2.95 17.37 -11.25
CA SER A 524 2.98 18.75 -10.72
C SER A 524 1.63 19.48 -10.73
N LYS A 525 0.77 19.20 -11.72
CA LYS A 525 -0.59 19.77 -11.87
C LYS A 525 -1.63 19.14 -10.94
N ALA A 526 -1.33 17.99 -10.36
CA ALA A 526 -2.27 17.29 -9.51
C ALA A 526 -2.52 18.10 -8.23
N PRO A 527 -3.79 18.45 -7.91
CA PRO A 527 -4.11 19.03 -6.63
C PRO A 527 -3.72 18.07 -5.49
N ARG A 528 -3.24 18.66 -4.40
CA ARG A 528 -3.01 17.96 -3.13
C ARG A 528 -4.14 18.29 -2.17
N SER A 529 -4.57 17.30 -1.39
CA SER A 529 -5.60 17.48 -0.36
C SER A 529 -5.09 18.36 0.79
N VAL A 530 -3.80 18.23 1.11
CA VAL A 530 -3.05 19.02 2.10
C VAL A 530 -1.68 19.35 1.52
N VAL A 531 -1.24 20.60 1.65
CA VAL A 531 0.11 21.03 1.25
C VAL A 531 0.89 21.42 2.49
N ALA A 532 1.94 20.64 2.81
CA ALA A 532 2.92 21.01 3.83
C ALA A 532 3.92 22.06 3.29
N SER A 533 4.38 22.97 4.14
CA SER A 533 5.36 24.00 3.78
C SER A 533 6.78 23.47 3.60
N GLN A 534 7.05 22.23 4.01
CA GLN A 534 8.32 21.54 3.85
C GLN A 534 8.07 20.14 3.25
N PRO A 535 9.01 19.61 2.45
CA PRO A 535 8.88 18.26 1.89
C PRO A 535 9.12 17.19 2.95
N LEU A 536 8.99 15.91 2.55
CA LEU A 536 9.19 14.75 3.43
C LEU A 536 8.19 14.68 4.60
N VAL A 537 7.08 15.40 4.49
CA VAL A 537 5.94 15.29 5.41
C VAL A 537 4.77 14.72 4.62
N GLU A 538 4.42 13.48 4.95
CA GLU A 538 3.21 12.87 4.44
C GLU A 538 2.03 13.35 5.30
N ALA A 539 1.00 13.87 4.65
CA ALA A 539 -0.17 14.47 5.29
C ALA A 539 -1.46 13.81 4.74
N LEU A 540 -1.99 12.87 5.50
CA LEU A 540 -3.11 12.02 5.10
C LEU A 540 -4.41 12.59 5.65
N ARG A 541 -5.20 13.22 4.78
CA ARG A 541 -6.50 13.81 5.13
C ARG A 541 -7.62 12.78 5.05
N LEU A 542 -8.35 12.64 6.15
CA LEU A 542 -9.55 11.83 6.26
C LEU A 542 -10.72 12.73 6.67
N ASP A 543 -11.77 12.73 5.86
CA ASP A 543 -12.96 13.55 6.08
C ASP A 543 -14.14 12.68 6.54
N SER A 544 -14.95 13.22 7.43
CA SER A 544 -16.23 12.66 7.87
C SER A 544 -17.22 13.77 8.18
N THR A 545 -18.46 13.39 8.49
CA THR A 545 -19.48 14.32 9.02
C THR A 545 -19.11 14.87 10.40
N ALA A 546 -18.34 14.14 11.22
CA ALA A 546 -17.86 14.61 12.52
C ALA A 546 -16.76 15.68 12.39
N GLY A 547 -15.98 15.63 11.31
CA GLY A 547 -14.87 16.54 11.04
C GLY A 547 -13.76 15.89 10.23
N THR A 548 -12.61 16.55 10.20
CA THR A 548 -11.43 16.13 9.43
C THR A 548 -10.30 15.74 10.37
N ALA A 549 -9.68 14.59 10.12
CA ALA A 549 -8.40 14.21 10.72
C ALA A 549 -7.30 14.34 9.66
N ILE A 550 -6.12 14.84 10.03
CA ILE A 550 -4.92 14.80 9.18
C ILE A 550 -3.83 14.07 9.94
N VAL A 551 -3.50 12.86 9.51
CA VAL A 551 -2.33 12.14 10.03
C VAL A 551 -1.07 12.69 9.38
N LEU A 552 -0.08 13.03 10.20
CA LEU A 552 1.20 13.57 9.78
C LEU A 552 2.31 12.57 10.07
N LEU A 553 3.12 12.25 9.06
CA LEU A 553 4.30 11.39 9.18
C LEU A 553 5.53 12.16 8.70
N ASN A 554 6.54 12.29 9.56
CA ASN A 554 7.79 13.00 9.26
C ASN A 554 8.85 12.02 8.75
N TRP A 555 9.05 12.00 7.44
CA TRP A 555 10.06 11.16 6.79
C TRP A 555 11.45 11.82 6.68
N ALA A 556 11.64 13.02 7.25
CA ALA A 556 12.89 13.76 7.13
C ALA A 556 14.05 13.19 7.97
N GLY A 557 13.76 12.24 8.88
CA GLY A 557 14.75 11.66 9.81
C GLY A 557 15.27 12.63 10.87
N LYS A 558 14.69 13.82 10.98
CA LYS A 558 14.98 14.83 12.01
C LYS A 558 13.73 15.64 12.35
N PRO A 559 13.61 16.19 13.57
CA PRO A 559 12.51 17.07 13.91
C PRO A 559 12.41 18.27 12.97
N LEU A 560 11.18 18.59 12.56
CA LEU A 560 10.85 19.76 11.76
C LEU A 560 10.23 20.84 12.65
N SER A 561 10.46 22.11 12.32
CA SER A 561 9.93 23.26 13.05
C SER A 561 9.29 24.28 12.11
N GLY A 562 8.33 25.05 12.65
CA GLY A 562 7.67 26.14 11.92
C GLY A 562 6.90 25.68 10.68
N LEU A 563 6.20 24.54 10.78
CA LEU A 563 5.45 23.98 9.66
C LEU A 563 4.12 24.72 9.47
N THR A 564 3.75 24.92 8.21
CA THR A 564 2.41 25.38 7.82
C THR A 564 1.78 24.35 6.90
N PHE A 565 0.54 23.99 7.18
CA PHE A 565 -0.28 23.10 6.36
C PHE A 565 -1.40 23.91 5.71
N THR A 566 -1.54 23.79 4.39
CA THR A 566 -2.61 24.42 3.63
C THR A 566 -3.61 23.36 3.19
N LEU A 567 -4.86 23.49 3.65
CA LEU A 567 -5.96 22.60 3.32
C LEU A 567 -6.83 23.26 2.24
N SER A 568 -7.04 22.53 1.15
CA SER A 568 -7.90 22.92 0.03
C SER A 568 -9.38 22.88 0.45
N LYS A 569 -10.14 23.98 0.26
CA LYS A 569 -11.62 24.13 0.37
C LYS A 569 -12.36 23.27 1.42
N GLY A 570 -13.14 23.93 2.29
CA GLY A 570 -14.42 23.36 2.74
C GLY A 570 -14.54 22.87 4.18
N THR A 571 -13.55 23.07 5.06
CA THR A 571 -13.79 22.78 6.49
C THR A 571 -14.49 24.00 7.10
N LYS A 572 -15.79 23.87 7.43
CA LYS A 572 -16.46 24.80 8.37
C LYS A 572 -15.79 24.59 9.72
N LEU A 573 -14.68 25.27 9.91
CA LEU A 573 -13.77 25.00 11.01
C LEU A 573 -14.26 25.69 12.28
N VAL A 574 -14.41 24.92 13.35
CA VAL A 574 -14.55 25.48 14.70
C VAL A 574 -13.19 25.52 15.39
N ARG A 575 -12.39 24.46 15.25
CA ARG A 575 -11.13 24.31 15.99
C ARG A 575 -10.13 23.43 15.24
N ALA A 576 -8.84 23.74 15.36
CA ALA A 576 -7.72 22.91 14.92
C ALA A 576 -6.86 22.53 16.13
N ARG A 577 -6.48 21.26 16.27
CA ARG A 577 -5.74 20.74 17.43
C ARG A 577 -4.66 19.75 16.98
N SER A 578 -3.59 19.64 17.76
CA SER A 578 -2.55 18.61 17.62
C SER A 578 -2.66 17.63 18.81
N ILE A 579 -2.46 16.34 18.55
CA ILE A 579 -2.44 15.35 19.64
C ILE A 579 -1.15 15.49 20.44
N GLU A 580 -0.02 15.68 19.78
CA GLU A 580 1.30 15.81 20.44
C GLU A 580 1.42 17.07 21.31
N LEU A 581 0.83 18.19 20.88
CA LEU A 581 0.80 19.42 21.70
C LEU A 581 -0.29 19.39 22.78
N GLY A 582 -1.08 18.32 22.83
CA GLY A 582 -2.22 18.16 23.72
C GLY A 582 -3.50 18.69 23.09
N VAL A 583 -4.53 17.85 23.08
CA VAL A 583 -5.85 18.12 22.48
C VAL A 583 -6.62 19.30 23.10
N ASN A 584 -6.12 19.89 24.18
CA ASN A 584 -6.68 21.10 24.77
C ASN A 584 -6.08 22.39 24.20
N ASN A 585 -4.98 22.29 23.45
CA ASN A 585 -4.29 23.43 22.85
C ASN A 585 -4.76 23.60 21.41
N SER A 586 -5.31 24.77 21.11
CA SER A 586 -5.71 25.12 19.75
C SER A 586 -4.49 25.55 18.94
N LEU A 587 -4.41 25.08 17.70
CA LEU A 587 -3.41 25.52 16.73
C LEU A 587 -3.80 26.87 16.14
N SER A 588 -2.79 27.65 15.78
CA SER A 588 -3.01 28.90 15.03
C SER A 588 -3.53 28.57 13.63
N THR A 589 -4.60 29.23 13.22
CA THR A 589 -5.19 29.06 11.89
C THR A 589 -5.43 30.40 11.20
N LYS A 590 -5.34 30.41 9.88
CA LYS A 590 -5.56 31.59 9.04
C LYS A 590 -6.26 31.19 7.76
N LEU A 591 -7.32 31.90 7.39
CA LEU A 591 -7.91 31.79 6.05
C LEU A 591 -7.09 32.58 5.04
N VAL A 592 -6.69 31.94 3.94
CA VAL A 592 -6.00 32.56 2.81
C VAL A 592 -6.78 32.24 1.54
N GLY A 593 -7.57 33.21 1.08
CA GLY A 593 -8.57 32.96 0.03
C GLY A 593 -9.61 31.96 0.50
N GLN A 594 -9.73 30.83 -0.19
CA GLN A 594 -10.62 29.71 0.17
C GLN A 594 -9.94 28.57 0.92
N ASN A 595 -8.64 28.73 1.23
CA ASN A 595 -7.83 27.69 1.87
C ASN A 595 -7.63 28.01 3.35
N LEU A 596 -7.59 26.96 4.17
CA LEU A 596 -7.24 27.07 5.57
C LEU A 596 -5.74 26.78 5.73
N GLN A 597 -5.00 27.71 6.32
CA GLN A 597 -3.64 27.51 6.77
C GLN A 597 -3.61 27.22 8.26
N VAL A 598 -2.80 26.25 8.66
CA VAL A 598 -2.64 25.79 10.03
C VAL A 598 -1.16 25.76 10.36
N SER A 599 -0.76 26.40 11.45
CA SER A 599 0.63 26.43 11.87
C SER A 599 0.88 25.38 12.96
N LEU A 600 1.89 24.54 12.74
CA LEU A 600 2.39 23.55 13.70
C LEU A 600 3.82 23.93 14.13
N PRO A 601 4.05 24.31 15.40
CA PRO A 601 5.35 24.73 15.89
C PRO A 601 6.48 23.72 15.65
N SER A 602 6.19 22.42 15.85
CA SER A 602 7.15 21.34 15.60
C SER A 602 6.44 20.02 15.30
N LEU A 603 7.05 19.22 14.41
CA LEU A 603 6.70 17.82 14.17
C LEU A 603 7.97 16.99 14.36
N LYS A 604 8.02 16.18 15.41
CA LYS A 604 9.18 15.33 15.70
C LYS A 604 9.18 14.07 14.85
N THR A 605 8.12 13.27 14.96
CA THR A 605 7.97 11.98 14.27
C THR A 605 6.60 11.89 13.60
N VAL A 606 5.56 11.72 14.39
CA VAL A 606 4.17 11.58 13.91
C VAL A 606 3.24 12.42 14.76
N ASP A 607 2.15 12.89 14.17
CA ASP A 607 1.08 13.60 14.88
C ASP A 607 -0.24 13.39 14.14
N VAL A 608 -1.35 13.73 14.78
CA VAL A 608 -2.65 13.83 14.11
C VAL A 608 -3.25 15.19 14.41
N LEU A 609 -3.56 15.93 13.35
CA LEU A 609 -4.28 17.17 13.45
C LEU A 609 -5.79 16.88 13.40
N LEU A 610 -6.53 17.44 14.35
CA LEU A 610 -7.98 17.26 14.47
C LEU A 610 -8.68 18.57 14.17
N PHE A 611 -9.64 18.52 13.24
CA PHE A 611 -10.42 19.66 12.78
C PHE A 611 -11.89 19.37 12.99
N ASP A 612 -12.46 19.95 14.05
CA ASP A 612 -13.86 19.76 14.40
C ASP A 612 -14.75 20.68 13.55
N THR A 613 -15.88 20.14 13.11
CA THR A 613 -16.93 20.94 12.42
C THR A 613 -17.98 21.43 13.40
N GLY A 614 -18.71 22.49 13.06
CA GLY A 614 -19.79 23.05 13.88
C GLY A 614 -20.90 22.07 14.25
N ASP A 615 -21.10 21.03 13.43
CA ASP A 615 -22.07 19.96 13.67
C ASP A 615 -21.57 18.98 14.76
N GLY A 616 -20.25 18.90 14.98
CA GLY A 616 -19.67 18.20 16.12
C GLY A 616 -20.13 18.77 17.46
N CYS A 617 -20.49 20.06 17.52
CA CYS A 617 -21.07 20.65 18.73
C CYS A 617 -22.50 20.17 19.01
N ALA A 618 -23.23 19.71 17.99
CA ALA A 618 -24.50 19.01 18.18
C ALA A 618 -24.24 17.59 18.71
N ALA A 619 -23.28 16.86 18.13
CA ALA A 619 -22.90 15.54 18.64
C ALA A 619 -22.33 15.58 20.08
N ILE A 620 -21.62 16.65 20.46
CA ILE A 620 -21.17 16.87 21.84
C ILE A 620 -22.37 17.12 22.76
N ARG A 621 -23.39 17.86 22.30
CA ARG A 621 -24.65 18.03 23.05
C ARG A 621 -25.38 16.69 23.22
N ASP A 622 -25.53 15.92 22.15
CA ASP A 622 -26.15 14.59 22.21
C ASP A 622 -25.40 13.67 23.17
N ARG A 623 -24.06 13.73 23.19
CA ARG A 623 -23.22 12.99 24.14
C ARG A 623 -23.40 13.46 25.57
N ILE A 624 -23.52 14.78 25.81
CA ILE A 624 -23.81 15.34 27.13
C ILE A 624 -25.16 14.81 27.62
N ASP A 625 -26.20 14.89 26.78
CA ASP A 625 -27.54 14.42 27.10
C ASP A 625 -27.55 12.91 27.40
N ALA A 626 -26.82 12.11 26.62
CA ALA A 626 -26.69 10.67 26.84
C ALA A 626 -25.94 10.33 28.14
N LEU A 627 -24.86 11.05 28.45
CA LEU A 627 -24.10 10.86 29.69
C LEU A 627 -24.92 11.26 30.91
N ASP A 628 -25.66 12.37 30.82
CA ASP A 628 -26.54 12.86 31.88
C ASP A 628 -27.69 11.87 32.13
N ALA A 629 -28.32 11.36 31.07
CA ALA A 629 -29.34 10.32 31.16
C ALA A 629 -28.82 9.02 31.83
N GLN A 630 -27.59 8.58 31.49
CA GLN A 630 -26.97 7.42 32.12
C GLN A 630 -26.66 7.64 33.61
N ILE A 631 -26.18 8.83 33.97
CA ILE A 631 -25.92 9.19 35.36
C ILE A 631 -27.22 9.17 36.16
N ASN A 632 -28.29 9.77 35.63
CA ASN A 632 -29.61 9.80 36.28
C ASN A 632 -30.16 8.38 36.48
N ALA A 633 -30.10 7.52 35.45
CA ALA A 633 -30.54 6.13 35.57
C ALA A 633 -29.75 5.33 36.63
N LEU A 634 -28.43 5.56 36.76
CA LEU A 634 -27.63 4.93 37.80
C LEU A 634 -27.92 5.49 39.20
N GLN A 635 -28.24 6.78 39.31
CA GLN A 635 -28.67 7.40 40.57
C GLN A 635 -30.00 6.81 41.04
N ASP A 636 -30.94 6.54 40.14
CA ASP A 636 -32.19 5.87 40.46
C ASP A 636 -31.97 4.45 41.01
N LEU A 637 -31.07 3.68 40.38
CA LEU A 637 -30.68 2.35 40.86
C LEU A 637 -29.98 2.40 42.23
N LEU A 638 -29.17 3.42 42.47
CA LEU A 638 -28.45 3.61 43.74
C LEU A 638 -29.40 3.74 44.94
N ASN A 639 -30.59 4.32 44.74
CA ASN A 639 -31.60 4.50 45.77
C ASN A 639 -32.20 3.18 46.26
N GLY A 640 -32.19 2.12 45.44
CA GLY A 640 -32.70 0.78 45.77
C GLY A 640 -31.64 -0.28 46.10
N ALA A 641 -30.35 0.04 45.94
CA ALA A 641 -29.26 -0.95 46.00
C ALA A 641 -28.81 -1.30 47.44
N ASN A 642 -28.36 -2.55 47.61
CA ASN A 642 -27.75 -3.04 48.85
C ASN A 642 -26.26 -2.60 48.95
N SER A 643 -25.62 -2.82 50.12
CA SER A 643 -24.31 -2.19 50.43
C SER A 643 -23.18 -2.47 49.42
N PRO A 644 -22.98 -3.72 48.92
CA PRO A 644 -21.96 -4.00 47.92
C PRO A 644 -22.27 -3.38 46.54
N GLU A 645 -23.54 -3.39 46.13
CA GLU A 645 -23.99 -2.79 44.85
C GLU A 645 -23.82 -1.27 44.85
N LYS A 646 -24.06 -0.60 45.99
CA LYS A 646 -23.88 0.84 46.13
C LYS A 646 -22.45 1.29 45.81
N ALA A 647 -21.44 0.54 46.24
CA ALA A 647 -20.05 0.89 46.01
C ALA A 647 -19.67 0.86 44.51
N ASP A 648 -20.16 -0.13 43.76
CA ASP A 648 -19.92 -0.24 42.32
C ASP A 648 -20.68 0.85 41.53
N LEU A 649 -21.95 1.08 41.89
CA LEU A 649 -22.77 2.14 41.28
C LEU A 649 -22.14 3.53 41.47
N LEU A 650 -21.66 3.85 42.68
CA LEU A 650 -20.95 5.11 42.95
C LEU A 650 -19.68 5.25 42.13
N LYS A 651 -18.92 4.15 41.94
CA LYS A 651 -17.70 4.15 41.10
C LYS A 651 -18.03 4.45 39.63
N ARG A 652 -19.10 3.83 39.10
CA ARG A 652 -19.59 4.07 37.73
C ARG A 652 -20.09 5.50 37.54
N ILE A 653 -20.91 6.00 38.46
CA ILE A 653 -21.38 7.40 38.45
C ILE A 653 -20.20 8.36 38.41
N LYS A 654 -19.20 8.17 39.28
CA LYS A 654 -18.01 9.03 39.32
C LYS A 654 -17.24 9.04 37.99
N ALA A 655 -17.10 7.88 37.34
CA ALA A 655 -16.45 7.78 36.04
C ALA A 655 -17.24 8.51 34.95
N LEU A 656 -18.56 8.34 34.91
CA LEU A 656 -19.42 9.04 33.94
C LEU A 656 -19.44 10.55 34.19
N SER A 657 -19.50 11.01 35.45
CA SER A 657 -19.44 12.44 35.78
C SER A 657 -18.13 13.09 35.34
N GLN A 658 -17.00 12.37 35.38
CA GLN A 658 -15.74 12.86 34.82
C GLN A 658 -15.81 13.00 33.29
N GLN A 659 -16.45 12.05 32.60
CA GLN A 659 -16.68 12.14 31.16
C GLN A 659 -17.62 13.28 30.80
N LEU A 660 -18.71 13.47 31.55
CA LEU A 660 -19.65 14.58 31.38
C LEU A 660 -18.94 15.92 31.56
N GLY A 661 -18.12 16.06 32.62
CA GLY A 661 -17.32 17.26 32.83
C GLY A 661 -16.32 17.53 31.70
N SER A 662 -15.79 16.49 31.03
CA SER A 662 -14.98 16.65 29.82
C SER A 662 -15.83 17.16 28.65
N ALA A 663 -16.95 16.51 28.38
CA ALA A 663 -17.83 16.87 27.27
C ALA A 663 -18.39 18.30 27.41
N MET A 664 -18.75 18.74 28.63
CA MET A 664 -19.18 20.11 28.89
C MET A 664 -18.06 21.14 28.65
N ARG A 665 -16.80 20.81 28.97
CA ARG A 665 -15.65 21.66 28.59
C ARG A 665 -15.48 21.72 27.08
N ASP A 666 -15.66 20.59 26.40
CA ASP A 666 -15.60 20.52 24.94
C ASP A 666 -16.71 21.40 24.31
N LEU A 667 -17.93 21.37 24.86
CA LEU A 667 -19.05 22.22 24.40
C LEU A 667 -18.81 23.70 24.69
N LYS A 668 -18.22 24.07 25.82
CA LYS A 668 -17.91 25.48 26.12
C LYS A 668 -16.90 26.08 25.13
N ASN A 669 -16.05 25.23 24.55
CA ASN A 669 -15.07 25.62 23.54
C ASN A 669 -15.65 25.61 22.10
N CYS A 670 -16.94 25.27 21.92
CA CYS A 670 -17.65 25.37 20.64
C CYS A 670 -18.23 26.76 20.36
N HIS A 671 -18.38 27.59 21.39
CA HIS A 671 -18.84 28.98 21.32
C HIS A 671 -17.66 29.93 21.43
#